data_AF-A0A7W1ZQ10-F1
#
_entry.id   AF-A0A7W1ZQ10-F1
#
_cell.length_a   1.000
_cell.length_b   1.000
_cell.length_c   1.000
_cell.angle_alpha   90.00
_cell.angle_beta   90.00
_cell.angle_gamma   90.00
#
_symmetry.space_group_name_H-M   'P 1'
#
loop_
_entity.id
_entity.type
_entity.pdbx_description
1 polymer ?
#
loop_
_entity_poly.entity_id
_entity_poly.type
_entity_poly.pdbx_seq_one_letter_code
_entity_poly.pdbx_strand_id
1 'polypeptide(L)'
;MISRSIALLLLFLTNAVFAQELKPIFDGKTFKGWEQRGEAIWEIDDRVITGRTGKGGHGWLCTDRTYGDFILELEVKIESGNAGVQIRSHFEEGDKMVGYQVEVDPSARAWSGGLYEQGRRGWLQNLTNNPAARAAFKANDWNRYRIECRGDSFRTWINDVPATDYRDSLDVEGIIALQVHSGKNHKVQFRNIRIADLGKRKWEPLWDGATFNGWEKIGAGDWTIKDGMLIGTHAQNVKPFGHLISEKRFNDFTVRLKYKALAGNSGVYFRTDKGGGSGVVGFQAEVDATKDAGGLYETGGRAWVVQPDPKNLHKYFKTNDWNSMTVSAHGSRIAVDVNGFRTAEVINDPSRREGHFAFQLHGSQDLEVYFKDIEILSAPDQKPSAKKIKPSVQITEQPEKLRVELDGVLFTEYHFGSVPRPVLYPVFGPGQVSMTRDWPMRESTGEERDHPHHRGLWFTHGNVNGVDFWSEQKQFGKIVHDKFTKISSGKEGVIQSENKWISADGKLICRDKRTLRIHGTGNPRILDFDVTMVASEGDLVIGDTKEGSMAIRVNESMRVKPNSFNQGKLAGRLVQDTEVTGADTWGKRAAWTDYSGPVMGQTVGIAIFDHPKNPRHPTWWHVRDYGLFAANPFGVHDFEKKSKGEGDFKIPAGKSATFRYRFIFHEGDEKQANVTELYQSYSKEKLSAAK
;
A
#
# COMPACT_ATOMS: atom_id res chain seq x y z
N MET A 1 25.59 30.27 -50.71
CA MET A 1 24.73 29.14 -50.29
C MET A 1 25.42 28.42 -49.15
N ILE A 2 24.98 28.69 -47.92
CA ILE A 2 25.58 28.15 -46.69
C ILE A 2 24.76 26.92 -46.30
N SER A 3 25.38 25.74 -46.34
CA SER A 3 24.80 24.48 -45.86
C SER A 3 24.94 24.42 -44.34
N ARG A 4 23.82 24.33 -43.62
CA ARG A 4 23.78 24.19 -42.16
C ARG A 4 23.89 22.71 -41.78
N SER A 5 25.06 22.30 -41.30
CA SER A 5 25.23 21.06 -40.54
C SER A 5 24.73 21.28 -39.11
N ILE A 6 23.67 20.58 -38.70
CA ILE A 6 23.22 20.52 -37.30
C ILE A 6 23.84 19.28 -36.67
N ALA A 7 24.84 19.48 -35.81
CA ALA A 7 25.34 18.46 -34.91
C ALA A 7 24.35 18.33 -33.74
N LEU A 8 23.64 17.20 -33.67
CA LEU A 8 22.74 16.89 -32.57
C LEU A 8 23.56 16.24 -31.43
N LEU A 9 23.96 17.04 -30.46
CA LEU A 9 24.60 16.58 -29.22
C LEU A 9 23.52 15.93 -28.35
N LEU A 10 23.41 14.60 -28.39
CA LEU A 10 22.56 13.83 -27.47
C LEU A 10 23.20 13.81 -26.08
N LEU A 11 22.77 14.72 -25.21
CA LEU A 11 22.97 14.61 -23.77
C LEU A 11 22.14 13.42 -23.26
N PHE A 12 22.83 12.33 -22.92
CA PHE A 12 22.25 11.25 -22.12
C PHE A 12 22.01 11.76 -20.69
N LEU A 13 20.79 12.20 -20.42
CA LEU A 13 20.28 12.39 -19.06
C LEU A 13 19.83 11.02 -18.52
N THR A 14 20.74 10.35 -17.80
CA THR A 14 20.42 9.20 -16.96
C THR A 14 19.51 9.66 -15.81
N ASN A 15 18.21 9.39 -15.91
CA ASN A 15 17.33 9.51 -14.76
C ASN A 15 17.42 8.22 -13.95
N ALA A 16 18.31 8.20 -12.96
CA ALA A 16 18.30 7.17 -11.93
C ALA A 16 16.96 7.22 -11.18
N VAL A 17 16.18 6.14 -11.21
CA VAL A 17 15.05 5.96 -10.30
C VAL A 17 15.61 5.37 -9.01
N PHE A 18 15.80 6.23 -8.03
CA PHE A 18 16.27 5.87 -6.71
C PHE A 18 15.20 5.04 -5.99
N ALA A 19 15.53 3.80 -5.58
CA ALA A 19 14.97 3.26 -4.35
C ALA A 19 15.15 4.34 -3.27
N GLN A 20 14.14 4.58 -2.41
CA GLN A 20 14.21 5.67 -1.44
C GLN A 20 15.50 5.50 -0.62
N GLU A 21 16.49 6.34 -0.92
CA GLU A 21 17.87 6.09 -0.52
C GLU A 21 17.98 6.34 0.98
N LEU A 22 18.17 5.27 1.75
CA LEU A 22 18.48 5.35 3.17
C LEU A 22 19.92 5.85 3.33
N LYS A 23 20.08 7.12 3.67
CA LYS A 23 21.38 7.75 3.86
C LYS A 23 21.81 7.64 5.31
N PRO A 24 23.07 7.26 5.59
CA PRO A 24 23.61 7.33 6.94
C PRO A 24 23.48 8.74 7.49
N ILE A 25 22.92 8.87 8.70
CA ILE A 25 22.94 10.11 9.48
C ILE A 25 23.97 10.08 10.61
N PHE A 26 24.69 8.96 10.71
CA PHE A 26 25.86 8.79 11.55
C PHE A 26 27.02 8.34 10.66
N ASP A 27 28.15 9.05 10.73
CA ASP A 27 29.33 8.80 9.89
C ASP A 27 30.21 7.63 10.39
N GLY A 28 29.88 7.08 11.57
CA GLY A 28 30.64 6.00 12.20
C GLY A 28 31.87 6.47 12.98
N LYS A 29 32.16 7.76 13.05
CA LYS A 29 33.41 8.31 13.58
C LYS A 29 33.23 9.47 14.55
N THR A 30 32.26 10.35 14.29
CA THR A 30 32.06 11.59 15.04
C THR A 30 30.58 11.81 15.35
N PHE A 31 30.29 12.67 16.31
CA PHE A 31 28.94 13.15 16.59
C PHE A 31 28.50 14.30 15.67
N LYS A 32 29.11 14.47 14.50
CA LYS A 32 28.69 15.51 13.55
C LYS A 32 27.23 15.28 13.13
N GLY A 33 26.40 16.31 13.24
CA GLY A 33 24.95 16.21 13.02
C GLY A 33 24.17 15.87 14.29
N TRP A 34 24.84 15.73 15.44
CA TRP A 34 24.25 15.35 16.71
C TRP A 34 24.66 16.29 17.84
N GLU A 35 23.73 16.55 18.75
CA GLU A 35 23.92 17.32 19.96
C GLU A 35 23.59 16.45 21.20
N GLN A 36 24.51 16.42 22.16
CA GLN A 36 24.28 15.75 23.42
C GLN A 36 23.49 16.65 24.38
N ARG A 37 22.45 16.09 24.98
CA ARG A 37 21.60 16.74 25.99
C ARG A 37 21.46 15.83 27.20
N GLY A 38 21.31 16.41 28.39
CA GLY A 38 21.17 15.67 29.64
C GLY A 38 22.49 15.05 30.14
N GLU A 39 22.38 14.02 30.97
CA GLU A 39 23.49 13.55 31.81
C GLU A 39 24.17 12.26 31.34
N ALA A 40 23.72 11.66 30.24
CA ALA A 40 24.32 10.45 29.71
C ALA A 40 25.71 10.72 29.13
N ILE A 41 26.58 9.71 29.18
CA ILE A 41 27.90 9.72 28.54
C ILE A 41 27.78 8.99 27.20
N TRP A 42 28.28 9.60 26.13
CA TRP A 42 28.24 9.04 24.78
C TRP A 42 29.64 8.83 24.23
N GLU A 43 29.89 7.63 23.72
CA GLU A 43 31.17 7.22 23.14
C GLU A 43 30.93 6.59 21.77
N ILE A 44 31.91 6.70 20.87
CA ILE A 44 31.92 6.00 19.58
C ILE A 44 33.07 5.00 19.61
N ASP A 45 32.74 3.74 19.38
CA ASP A 45 33.72 2.66 19.21
C ASP A 45 33.30 1.77 18.04
N ASP A 46 34.21 1.49 17.11
CA ASP A 46 33.97 0.71 15.88
C ASP A 46 32.63 1.00 15.17
N ARG A 47 32.34 2.29 14.91
CA ARG A 47 31.09 2.75 14.28
C ARG A 47 29.81 2.39 15.06
N VAL A 48 29.94 2.16 16.36
CA VAL A 48 28.84 1.96 17.31
C VAL A 48 28.79 3.14 18.26
N ILE A 49 27.63 3.79 18.35
CA ILE A 49 27.35 4.77 19.40
C ILE A 49 26.97 4.00 20.66
N THR A 50 27.71 4.20 21.75
CA THR A 50 27.41 3.63 23.06
C THR A 50 26.99 4.76 24.01
N GLY A 51 25.75 4.70 24.50
CA GLY A 51 25.24 5.57 25.55
C GLY A 51 25.27 4.88 26.90
N ARG A 52 25.72 5.59 27.94
CA ARG A 52 25.78 5.10 29.32
C ARG A 52 25.17 6.10 30.28
N THR A 53 24.58 5.61 31.38
CA THR A 53 24.20 6.49 32.50
C THR A 53 25.43 7.27 32.97
N GLY A 54 25.34 8.60 33.03
CA GLY A 54 26.34 9.43 33.71
C GLY A 54 25.92 9.73 35.14
N LYS A 55 25.48 10.97 35.42
CA LYS A 55 25.15 11.43 36.78
C LYS A 55 23.81 10.94 37.35
N GLY A 56 23.03 10.19 36.55
CA GLY A 56 21.82 9.48 36.98
C GLY A 56 20.53 9.98 36.31
N GLY A 57 20.55 11.16 35.71
CA GLY A 57 19.46 11.71 34.91
C GLY A 57 19.37 11.11 33.50
N HIS A 58 18.30 11.46 32.79
CA HIS A 58 18.14 11.10 31.38
C HIS A 58 19.22 11.76 30.54
N GLY A 59 19.59 11.13 29.42
CA GLY A 59 20.38 11.78 28.41
C GLY A 59 19.96 11.38 27.00
N TRP A 60 20.14 12.31 26.08
CA TRP A 60 19.76 12.18 24.69
C TRP A 60 20.92 12.56 23.78
N LEU A 61 21.09 11.82 22.70
CA LEU A 61 21.89 12.23 21.55
C LEU A 61 20.91 12.63 20.45
N CYS A 62 20.76 13.92 20.22
CA CYS A 62 19.72 14.53 19.39
C CYS A 62 20.25 14.90 18.02
N THR A 63 19.47 14.73 16.95
CA THR A 63 19.84 15.32 15.65
C THR A 63 19.82 16.85 15.73
N ASP A 64 20.75 17.51 15.06
CA ASP A 64 20.85 18.99 15.01
C ASP A 64 19.78 19.67 14.13
N ARG A 65 18.91 18.86 13.53
CA ARG A 65 17.80 19.29 12.67
C ARG A 65 16.54 18.47 12.92
N THR A 66 15.43 18.98 12.43
CA THR A 66 14.12 18.34 12.48
C THR A 66 13.80 17.55 11.21
N TYR A 67 12.88 16.59 11.36
CA TYR A 67 12.37 15.70 10.33
C TYR A 67 10.84 15.65 10.40
N GLY A 68 10.21 15.66 9.22
CA GLY A 68 8.76 15.54 9.06
C GLY A 68 8.35 14.10 8.75
N ASP A 69 8.04 13.81 7.49
CA ASP A 69 7.88 12.46 6.97
C ASP A 69 9.25 11.82 6.76
N PHE A 70 9.44 10.58 7.24
CA PHE A 70 10.69 9.85 7.05
C PHE A 70 10.52 8.33 7.20
N ILE A 71 11.52 7.61 6.71
CA ILE A 71 11.79 6.20 7.06
C ILE A 71 13.15 6.17 7.76
N LEU A 72 13.18 5.71 9.00
CA LEU A 72 14.38 5.56 9.80
C LEU A 72 14.66 4.06 10.00
N GLU A 73 15.89 3.65 9.74
CA GLU A 73 16.39 2.33 10.10
C GLU A 73 17.61 2.49 11.02
N LEU A 74 17.66 1.67 12.07
CA LEU A 74 18.81 1.57 12.96
C LEU A 74 18.86 0.18 13.58
N GLU A 75 20.01 -0.19 14.11
CA GLU A 75 20.15 -1.35 14.98
C GLU A 75 20.41 -0.88 16.41
N VAL A 76 19.73 -1.51 17.36
CA VAL A 76 19.87 -1.24 18.80
C VAL A 76 20.18 -2.52 19.56
N LYS A 77 21.07 -2.41 20.55
CA LYS A 77 21.40 -3.47 21.51
C LYS A 77 21.36 -2.89 22.93
N ILE A 78 20.64 -3.57 23.82
CA ILE A 78 20.58 -3.26 25.25
C ILE A 78 20.47 -4.56 26.04
N GLU A 79 21.19 -4.64 27.16
CA GLU A 79 21.17 -5.81 28.05
C GLU A 79 20.10 -5.67 29.14
N SER A 80 20.06 -4.51 29.80
CA SER A 80 19.12 -4.23 30.90
C SER A 80 18.79 -2.73 30.97
N GLY A 81 17.68 -2.41 31.61
CA GLY A 81 17.19 -1.03 31.73
C GLY A 81 16.09 -0.69 30.75
N ASN A 82 16.05 0.58 30.36
CA ASN A 82 15.10 1.13 29.40
C ASN A 82 15.81 2.15 28.51
N ALA A 83 15.39 2.24 27.25
CA ALA A 83 15.86 3.23 26.30
C ALA A 83 14.73 3.53 25.30
N GLY A 84 15.02 4.38 24.32
CA GLY A 84 14.06 4.75 23.30
C GLY A 84 14.69 5.53 22.16
N VAL A 85 13.95 5.61 21.07
CA VAL A 85 14.25 6.50 19.94
C VAL A 85 13.15 7.54 19.86
N GLN A 86 13.47 8.77 20.24
CA GLN A 86 12.59 9.92 20.05
C GLN A 86 12.38 10.16 18.56
N ILE A 87 11.14 10.39 18.15
CA ILE A 87 10.74 10.73 16.79
C ILE A 87 9.80 11.92 16.83
N ARG A 88 10.05 12.92 15.97
CA ARG A 88 9.29 14.18 15.94
C ARG A 88 9.13 14.82 17.32
N SER A 89 10.17 14.73 18.14
CA SER A 89 10.16 15.28 19.49
C SER A 89 10.72 16.70 19.54
N HIS A 90 10.51 17.38 20.65
CA HIS A 90 10.92 18.75 20.91
C HIS A 90 11.42 18.90 22.35
N PHE A 91 12.02 20.05 22.63
CA PHE A 91 12.29 20.49 23.99
C PHE A 91 11.35 21.65 24.34
N GLU A 92 10.66 21.54 25.47
CA GLU A 92 9.91 22.62 26.10
C GLU A 92 10.81 23.39 27.10
N GLU A 93 10.23 24.39 27.77
CA GLU A 93 10.90 25.19 28.80
C GLU A 93 11.61 24.29 29.84
N GLY A 94 12.82 24.68 30.22
CA GLY A 94 13.66 23.91 31.16
C GLY A 94 14.30 22.65 30.55
N ASP A 95 14.50 22.60 29.23
CA ASP A 95 15.08 21.45 28.51
C ASP A 95 14.29 20.14 28.71
N LYS A 96 12.97 20.26 28.90
CA LYS A 96 12.10 19.10 29.05
C LYS A 96 11.81 18.47 27.67
N MET A 97 12.33 17.27 27.44
CA MET A 97 12.00 16.48 26.25
C MET A 97 10.51 16.14 26.23
N VAL A 98 9.83 16.48 25.13
CA VAL A 98 8.43 16.13 24.86
C VAL A 98 8.27 15.56 23.44
N GLY A 99 7.39 14.59 23.25
CA GLY A 99 7.10 14.03 21.93
C GLY A 99 7.13 12.51 21.88
N TYR A 100 6.98 11.96 20.68
CA TYR A 100 6.88 10.51 20.50
C TYR A 100 8.22 9.81 20.71
N GLN A 101 8.15 8.64 21.33
CA GLN A 101 9.22 7.71 21.61
C GLN A 101 8.84 6.34 21.07
N VAL A 102 9.72 5.74 20.28
CA VAL A 102 9.68 4.29 20.01
C VAL A 102 10.48 3.60 21.11
N GLU A 103 9.80 2.78 21.90
CA GLU A 103 10.35 2.17 23.11
C GLU A 103 11.43 1.14 22.78
N VAL A 104 12.45 1.04 23.64
CA VAL A 104 13.38 -0.10 23.72
C VAL A 104 13.35 -0.66 25.15
N ASP A 105 12.73 -1.83 25.31
CA ASP A 105 12.41 -2.46 26.58
C ASP A 105 12.83 -3.94 26.57
N PRO A 106 13.99 -4.29 27.17
CA PRO A 106 14.47 -5.66 27.31
C PRO A 106 13.78 -6.44 28.44
N SER A 107 12.89 -5.82 29.23
CA SER A 107 12.24 -6.48 30.36
C SER A 107 11.15 -7.47 29.92
N ALA A 108 10.64 -8.27 30.86
CA ALA A 108 9.54 -9.21 30.61
C ALA A 108 8.22 -8.53 30.16
N ARG A 109 8.10 -7.21 30.36
CA ARG A 109 6.98 -6.41 29.81
C ARG A 109 7.01 -6.46 28.28
N ALA A 110 8.21 -6.41 27.69
CA ALA A 110 8.51 -6.62 26.28
C ALA A 110 7.76 -5.66 25.35
N TRP A 111 7.75 -4.37 25.67
CA TRP A 111 7.06 -3.34 24.84
C TRP A 111 7.99 -2.61 23.87
N SER A 112 9.17 -3.17 23.60
CA SER A 112 10.08 -2.73 22.54
C SER A 112 9.31 -2.51 21.24
N GLY A 113 9.46 -1.35 20.60
CA GLY A 113 8.77 -0.99 19.34
C GLY A 113 7.38 -0.40 19.52
N GLY A 114 6.85 -0.38 20.74
CA GLY A 114 5.64 0.37 21.10
C GLY A 114 5.86 1.89 21.04
N LEU A 115 4.76 2.63 20.99
CA LEU A 115 4.74 4.09 20.90
C LEU A 115 4.33 4.71 22.24
N TYR A 116 5.24 5.48 22.82
CA TYR A 116 5.05 6.24 24.05
C TYR A 116 5.21 7.73 23.74
N GLU A 117 4.46 8.61 24.40
CA GLU A 117 4.64 10.05 24.29
C GLU A 117 5.30 10.60 25.55
N GLN A 118 6.60 10.85 25.42
CA GLN A 118 7.46 11.40 26.46
C GLN A 118 6.96 12.79 26.88
N GLY A 119 6.90 13.00 28.20
CA GLY A 119 6.60 14.30 28.80
C GLY A 119 5.16 14.81 28.62
N ARG A 120 4.27 14.04 27.96
CA ARG A 120 2.86 14.37 27.70
C ARG A 120 1.91 13.19 28.00
N ARG A 121 1.29 12.54 26.99
CA ARG A 121 0.15 11.60 27.15
C ARG A 121 0.51 10.20 27.65
N GLY A 122 1.78 9.82 27.65
CA GLY A 122 2.20 8.48 28.05
C GLY A 122 2.00 7.42 26.94
N TRP A 123 1.58 6.20 27.29
CA TRP A 123 1.44 5.12 26.30
C TRP A 123 0.31 5.39 25.30
N LEU A 124 0.68 5.62 24.04
CA LEU A 124 -0.28 5.76 22.93
C LEU A 124 -0.64 4.38 22.35
N GLN A 125 0.38 3.53 22.13
CA GLN A 125 0.19 2.15 21.73
C GLN A 125 1.30 1.27 22.36
N ASN A 126 0.93 0.57 23.43
CA ASN A 126 1.77 -0.51 23.95
C ASN A 126 1.53 -1.81 23.17
N LEU A 127 2.31 -2.86 23.46
CA LEU A 127 2.27 -4.12 22.72
C LEU A 127 1.51 -5.25 23.43
N THR A 128 0.69 -4.94 24.43
CA THR A 128 -0.05 -5.96 25.21
C THR A 128 -0.83 -6.92 24.32
N ASN A 129 -1.47 -6.39 23.27
CA ASN A 129 -2.30 -7.15 22.33
C ASN A 129 -1.54 -7.62 21.07
N ASN A 130 -0.21 -7.49 21.03
CA ASN A 130 0.63 -7.91 19.89
C ASN A 130 1.74 -8.88 20.36
N PRO A 131 1.41 -10.16 20.63
CA PRO A 131 2.38 -11.13 21.15
C PRO A 131 3.53 -11.40 20.19
N ALA A 132 3.31 -11.33 18.87
CA ALA A 132 4.36 -11.49 17.87
C ALA A 132 5.43 -10.39 18.00
N ALA A 133 5.02 -9.13 18.13
CA ALA A 133 5.95 -8.03 18.35
C ALA A 133 6.65 -8.11 19.70
N ARG A 134 5.95 -8.50 20.77
CA ARG A 134 6.56 -8.73 22.10
C ARG A 134 7.66 -9.79 22.05
N ALA A 135 7.52 -10.81 21.21
CA ALA A 135 8.51 -11.86 21.03
C ALA A 135 9.66 -11.48 20.06
N ALA A 136 9.53 -10.38 19.32
CA ALA A 136 10.48 -10.04 18.25
C ALA A 136 11.81 -9.49 18.77
N PHE A 137 11.81 -8.82 19.92
CA PHE A 137 13.01 -8.21 20.50
C PHE A 137 13.90 -9.24 21.21
N LYS A 138 15.20 -9.21 20.90
CA LYS A 138 16.22 -10.10 21.46
C LYS A 138 17.07 -9.33 22.48
N ALA A 139 16.85 -9.57 23.76
CA ALA A 139 17.64 -8.94 24.82
C ALA A 139 19.13 -9.30 24.70
N ASN A 140 20.00 -8.30 24.95
CA ASN A 140 21.45 -8.42 24.81
C ASN A 140 21.95 -8.86 23.40
N ASP A 141 21.15 -8.64 22.36
CA ASP A 141 21.55 -8.85 20.96
C ASP A 141 21.17 -7.63 20.10
N TRP A 142 21.68 -7.58 18.87
CA TRP A 142 21.35 -6.55 17.90
C TRP A 142 19.94 -6.76 17.35
N ASN A 143 19.14 -5.69 17.41
CA ASN A 143 17.78 -5.67 16.92
C ASN A 143 17.62 -4.59 15.86
N ARG A 144 17.13 -4.96 14.68
CA ARG A 144 16.83 -4.01 13.61
C ARG A 144 15.49 -3.35 13.88
N TYR A 145 15.50 -2.02 13.97
CA TYR A 145 14.31 -1.20 14.03
C TYR A 145 14.10 -0.54 12.67
N ARG A 146 12.86 -0.58 12.19
CA ARG A 146 12.39 0.27 11.09
C ARG A 146 11.24 1.11 11.63
N ILE A 147 11.31 2.42 11.43
CA ILE A 147 10.32 3.39 11.90
C ILE A 147 9.89 4.23 10.71
N GLU A 148 8.59 4.25 10.42
CA GLU A 148 8.01 5.04 9.34
C GLU A 148 7.04 6.06 9.91
N CYS A 149 7.32 7.33 9.62
CA CYS A 149 6.48 8.46 9.97
C CYS A 149 5.99 9.11 8.67
N ARG A 150 4.67 9.12 8.41
CA ARG A 150 4.09 9.71 7.19
C ARG A 150 2.77 10.39 7.49
N GLY A 151 2.72 11.71 7.37
CA GLY A 151 1.54 12.44 7.80
C GLY A 151 1.34 12.25 9.29
N ASP A 152 0.14 11.82 9.65
CA ASP A 152 -0.21 11.42 11.01
C ASP A 152 0.10 9.94 11.31
N SER A 153 0.58 9.15 10.34
CA SER A 153 0.85 7.72 10.55
C SER A 153 2.22 7.44 11.15
N PHE A 154 2.25 6.59 12.17
CA PHE A 154 3.44 6.03 12.80
C PHE A 154 3.40 4.51 12.71
N ARG A 155 4.40 3.92 12.05
CA ARG A 155 4.54 2.46 11.98
C ARG A 155 5.93 2.02 12.36
N THR A 156 6.02 0.92 13.10
CA THR A 156 7.30 0.39 13.56
C THR A 156 7.40 -1.10 13.30
N TRP A 157 8.63 -1.57 13.08
CA TRP A 157 8.97 -2.98 12.98
C TRP A 157 10.23 -3.26 13.79
N ILE A 158 10.26 -4.44 14.41
CA ILE A 158 11.45 -4.99 15.08
C ILE A 158 11.77 -6.32 14.42
N ASN A 159 13.00 -6.46 13.92
CA ASN A 159 13.45 -7.67 13.23
C ASN A 159 12.43 -8.13 12.17
N ASP A 160 11.94 -7.14 11.41
CA ASP A 160 10.94 -7.26 10.34
C ASP A 160 9.51 -7.67 10.81
N VAL A 161 9.27 -7.76 12.13
CA VAL A 161 7.94 -8.01 12.72
C VAL A 161 7.23 -6.66 13.00
N PRO A 162 6.01 -6.42 12.47
CA PRO A 162 5.24 -5.20 12.76
C PRO A 162 4.90 -5.06 14.24
N ALA A 163 5.16 -3.89 14.82
CA ALA A 163 4.94 -3.60 16.24
C ALA A 163 3.84 -2.55 16.47
N THR A 164 4.04 -1.31 16.02
CA THR A 164 3.08 -0.20 16.12
C THR A 164 2.45 0.10 14.77
N ASP A 165 1.16 0.43 14.76
CA ASP A 165 0.45 1.10 13.67
C ASP A 165 -0.55 2.10 14.27
N TYR A 166 -0.08 3.33 14.44
CA TYR A 166 -0.81 4.39 15.13
C TYR A 166 -1.01 5.58 14.20
N ARG A 167 -2.06 6.37 14.46
CA ARG A 167 -2.25 7.68 13.83
C ARG A 167 -2.36 8.76 14.88
N ASP A 168 -1.58 9.83 14.75
CA ASP A 168 -1.62 11.03 15.58
C ASP A 168 -1.06 12.22 14.79
N SER A 169 -1.62 13.41 14.93
CA SER A 169 -1.14 14.59 14.20
C SER A 169 -0.73 15.73 15.11
N LEU A 170 -0.54 15.49 16.43
CA LEU A 170 -0.19 16.55 17.36
C LEU A 170 1.15 17.18 16.98
N ASP A 171 2.15 16.38 16.57
CA ASP A 171 3.42 16.85 16.02
C ASP A 171 3.75 16.08 14.74
N VAL A 172 3.83 16.82 13.64
CA VAL A 172 4.12 16.29 12.30
C VAL A 172 5.58 16.51 11.89
N GLU A 173 6.37 17.13 12.76
CA GLU A 173 7.78 17.45 12.57
C GLU A 173 8.46 17.55 13.94
N GLY A 174 9.73 17.13 14.05
CA GLY A 174 10.57 17.38 15.22
C GLY A 174 11.93 16.68 15.10
N ILE A 175 12.74 16.69 16.16
CA ILE A 175 14.05 16.01 16.16
C ILE A 175 13.90 14.49 16.27
N ILE A 176 14.97 13.78 15.92
CA ILE A 176 15.21 12.38 16.30
C ILE A 176 16.23 12.37 17.43
N ALA A 177 16.05 11.53 18.45
CA ALA A 177 17.05 11.41 19.51
C ALA A 177 17.18 9.99 20.05
N LEU A 178 18.41 9.57 20.35
CA LEU A 178 18.72 8.31 21.01
C LEU A 178 18.70 8.53 22.51
N GLN A 179 17.98 7.70 23.28
CA GLN A 179 17.84 7.89 24.72
C GLN A 179 18.68 6.91 25.53
N VAL A 180 19.30 7.42 26.60
CA VAL A 180 19.67 6.67 27.79
C VAL A 180 18.71 7.07 28.90
N HIS A 181 17.96 6.12 29.44
CA HIS A 181 17.01 6.42 30.52
C HIS A 181 17.75 6.81 31.82
N SER A 182 17.10 7.61 32.66
CA SER A 182 17.57 7.88 34.03
C SER A 182 17.65 6.58 34.85
N GLY A 183 18.59 6.50 35.78
CA GLY A 183 18.78 5.31 36.59
C GLY A 183 20.25 5.05 36.89
N LYS A 184 20.63 3.77 36.99
CA LYS A 184 22.00 3.34 37.26
C LYS A 184 22.39 2.22 36.29
N ASN A 185 23.63 2.28 35.79
CA ASN A 185 24.24 1.23 34.96
C ASN A 185 23.49 0.90 33.66
N HIS A 186 22.74 1.85 33.08
CA HIS A 186 22.18 1.64 31.74
C HIS A 186 23.29 1.75 30.70
N LYS A 187 23.27 0.81 29.75
CA LYS A 187 24.13 0.81 28.58
C LYS A 187 23.30 0.41 27.37
N VAL A 188 23.21 1.29 26.38
CA VAL A 188 22.54 1.03 25.11
C VAL A 188 23.50 1.34 23.97
N GLN A 189 23.45 0.54 22.91
CA GLN A 189 24.31 0.67 21.75
C GLN A 189 23.47 0.80 20.50
N PHE A 190 23.89 1.70 19.61
CA PHE A 190 23.21 1.98 18.34
C PHE A 190 24.22 1.93 17.19
N ARG A 191 23.80 1.37 16.05
CA ARG A 191 24.59 1.39 14.80
C ARG A 191 23.69 1.37 13.58
N ASN A 192 24.31 1.51 12.40
CA ASN A 192 23.61 1.46 11.12
C ASN A 192 22.41 2.43 11.01
N ILE A 193 22.53 3.63 11.61
CA ILE A 193 21.47 4.64 11.64
C ILE A 193 21.38 5.32 10.27
N ARG A 194 20.31 5.05 9.54
CA ARG A 194 20.07 5.55 8.19
C ARG A 194 18.66 6.10 8.05
N ILE A 195 18.50 7.19 7.32
CA ILE A 195 17.21 7.81 7.11
C ILE A 195 16.95 8.08 5.64
N ALA A 196 15.69 7.93 5.25
CA ALA A 196 15.14 8.51 4.04
C ALA A 196 14.22 9.65 4.47
N ASP A 197 14.69 10.89 4.30
CA ASP A 197 13.90 12.10 4.52
C ASP A 197 12.89 12.29 3.38
N LEU A 198 11.60 12.25 3.71
CA LEU A 198 10.50 12.36 2.76
C LEU A 198 9.92 13.78 2.70
N GLY A 199 10.51 14.72 3.44
CA GLY A 199 10.11 16.12 3.49
C GLY A 199 9.14 16.43 4.64
N LYS A 200 8.75 17.69 4.72
CA LYS A 200 7.89 18.23 5.79
C LYS A 200 6.53 18.59 5.23
N ARG A 201 5.49 18.22 5.97
CA ARG A 201 4.11 18.61 5.68
C ARG A 201 3.78 19.94 6.32
N LYS A 202 2.77 20.60 5.77
CA LYS A 202 2.27 21.86 6.30
C LYS A 202 0.78 21.76 6.53
N TRP A 203 0.32 22.51 7.53
CA TRP A 203 -1.09 22.79 7.68
C TRP A 203 -1.45 23.91 6.72
N GLU A 204 -2.40 23.64 5.84
CA GLU A 204 -2.88 24.59 4.85
C GLU A 204 -4.32 24.96 5.17
N PRO A 205 -4.73 26.23 5.02
CA PRO A 205 -6.11 26.62 5.24
C PRO A 205 -7.05 25.82 4.34
N LEU A 206 -8.05 25.16 4.93
CA LEU A 206 -9.15 24.53 4.20
C LEU A 206 -10.22 25.56 3.80
N TRP A 207 -10.16 26.74 4.42
CA TRP A 207 -11.05 27.87 4.24
C TRP A 207 -10.22 29.17 4.22
N ASP A 208 -10.66 30.17 3.46
CA ASP A 208 -9.91 31.41 3.23
C ASP A 208 -9.94 32.40 4.42
N GLY A 209 -10.79 32.16 5.43
CA GLY A 209 -10.91 33.02 6.60
C GLY A 209 -11.81 34.25 6.42
N ALA A 210 -12.31 34.50 5.22
CA ALA A 210 -12.92 35.79 4.87
C ALA A 210 -14.24 35.68 4.10
N THR A 211 -14.44 34.62 3.31
CA THR A 211 -15.62 34.48 2.44
C THR A 211 -16.21 33.07 2.50
N PHE A 212 -17.37 32.84 1.90
CA PHE A 212 -17.91 31.48 1.75
C PHE A 212 -17.45 30.80 0.46
N ASN A 213 -16.40 31.29 -0.22
CA ASN A 213 -15.95 30.73 -1.48
C ASN A 213 -15.55 29.25 -1.32
N GLY A 214 -16.08 28.39 -2.19
CA GLY A 214 -15.90 26.94 -2.12
C GLY A 214 -16.76 26.25 -1.05
N TRP A 215 -17.72 26.96 -0.46
CA TRP A 215 -18.66 26.45 0.54
C TRP A 215 -20.09 26.91 0.24
N GLU A 216 -21.04 26.00 0.38
CA GLU A 216 -22.46 26.24 0.12
C GLU A 216 -23.24 26.18 1.43
N LYS A 217 -24.14 27.15 1.64
CA LYS A 217 -25.11 27.11 2.74
C LYS A 217 -26.35 26.34 2.30
N ILE A 218 -26.75 25.35 3.08
CA ILE A 218 -28.00 24.61 2.86
C ILE A 218 -28.82 24.57 4.16
N GLY A 219 -30.14 24.53 4.03
CA GLY A 219 -31.04 24.49 5.18
C GLY A 219 -31.28 25.85 5.83
N ALA A 220 -31.47 25.87 7.16
CA ALA A 220 -31.84 27.06 7.94
C ALA A 220 -30.76 27.49 8.95
N GLY A 221 -30.99 28.59 9.66
CA GLY A 221 -30.00 29.18 10.58
C GLY A 221 -28.99 30.06 9.85
N ASP A 222 -28.15 30.75 10.62
CA ASP A 222 -27.28 31.81 10.12
C ASP A 222 -25.81 31.44 10.26
N TRP A 223 -25.11 31.49 9.12
CA TRP A 223 -23.65 31.44 9.07
C TRP A 223 -23.11 32.82 8.75
N THR A 224 -22.26 33.35 9.62
CA THR A 224 -21.57 34.64 9.45
C THR A 224 -20.06 34.47 9.61
N ILE A 225 -19.29 35.41 9.06
CA ILE A 225 -17.84 35.45 9.18
C ILE A 225 -17.48 36.75 9.88
N LYS A 226 -16.71 36.67 10.97
CA LYS A 226 -16.26 37.85 11.70
C LYS A 226 -14.88 37.58 12.31
N ASP A 227 -13.95 38.50 12.11
CA ASP A 227 -12.59 38.45 12.68
C ASP A 227 -11.87 37.11 12.44
N GLY A 228 -11.99 36.56 11.22
CA GLY A 228 -11.38 35.28 10.85
C GLY A 228 -12.07 34.04 11.43
N MET A 229 -13.25 34.20 12.03
CA MET A 229 -14.04 33.11 12.61
C MET A 229 -15.31 32.86 11.79
N LEU A 230 -15.63 31.59 11.58
CA LEU A 230 -16.93 31.14 11.10
C LEU A 230 -17.86 31.00 12.30
N ILE A 231 -18.96 31.75 12.31
CA ILE A 231 -19.92 31.81 13.42
C ILE A 231 -21.25 31.25 12.92
N GLY A 232 -21.77 30.28 13.66
CA GLY A 232 -23.05 29.62 13.41
C GLY A 232 -24.04 29.93 14.51
N THR A 233 -25.24 30.39 14.14
CA THR A 233 -26.35 30.60 15.09
C THR A 233 -27.64 29.96 14.61
N HIS A 234 -28.39 29.36 15.53
CA HIS A 234 -29.70 28.77 15.26
C HIS A 234 -30.65 29.04 16.43
N ALA A 235 -31.95 29.03 16.16
CA ALA A 235 -32.98 29.37 17.14
C ALA A 235 -33.89 28.16 17.39
N GLN A 236 -34.28 27.95 18.65
CA GLN A 236 -35.06 26.78 19.07
C GLN A 236 -36.39 26.60 18.30
N ASN A 237 -37.00 27.69 17.83
CA ASN A 237 -38.26 27.66 17.09
C ASN A 237 -38.11 27.32 15.60
N VAL A 238 -36.89 27.26 15.06
CA VAL A 238 -36.61 26.91 13.67
C VAL A 238 -36.38 25.40 13.59
N LYS A 239 -37.25 24.67 12.88
CA LYS A 239 -37.16 23.20 12.82
C LYS A 239 -36.06 22.66 11.90
N PRO A 240 -35.87 23.17 10.66
CA PRO A 240 -34.89 22.61 9.76
C PRO A 240 -33.45 22.81 10.24
N PHE A 241 -32.60 21.82 9.97
CA PHE A 241 -31.16 21.92 10.19
C PHE A 241 -30.52 22.91 9.21
N GLY A 242 -29.35 23.43 9.57
CA GLY A 242 -28.47 24.20 8.71
C GLY A 242 -27.14 23.51 8.49
N HIS A 243 -26.57 23.61 7.30
CA HIS A 243 -25.20 23.17 7.05
C HIS A 243 -24.43 24.15 6.18
N LEU A 244 -23.13 24.25 6.42
CA LEU A 244 -22.17 24.85 5.49
C LEU A 244 -21.31 23.73 4.93
N ILE A 245 -21.50 23.37 3.66
CA ILE A 245 -20.89 22.19 3.01
C ILE A 245 -19.83 22.61 2.00
N SER A 246 -18.68 21.94 1.98
CA SER A 246 -17.61 22.22 1.02
C SER A 246 -18.04 21.81 -0.38
N GLU A 247 -17.69 22.57 -1.41
CA GLU A 247 -17.90 22.15 -2.81
C GLU A 247 -16.95 21.00 -3.18
N LYS A 248 -15.72 21.05 -2.67
CA LYS A 248 -14.70 20.02 -2.87
C LYS A 248 -15.05 18.75 -2.07
N ARG A 249 -14.72 17.60 -2.66
CA ARG A 249 -14.77 16.28 -2.02
C ARG A 249 -13.37 15.82 -1.60
N PHE A 250 -13.32 15.01 -0.56
CA PHE A 250 -12.10 14.54 0.09
C PHE A 250 -12.24 13.05 0.40
N ASN A 251 -11.14 12.32 0.18
CA ASN A 251 -11.04 10.90 0.50
C ASN A 251 -10.18 10.69 1.76
N ASP A 252 -8.87 10.63 1.58
CA ASP A 252 -7.89 10.54 2.66
C ASP A 252 -7.45 11.94 3.11
N PHE A 253 -7.58 12.23 4.39
CA PHE A 253 -7.23 13.53 4.95
C PHE A 253 -6.92 13.47 6.44
N THR A 254 -6.23 14.49 6.90
CA THR A 254 -6.12 14.85 8.31
C THR A 254 -6.43 16.34 8.39
N VAL A 255 -7.51 16.70 9.06
CA VAL A 255 -7.96 18.09 9.24
C VAL A 255 -7.91 18.44 10.71
N ARG A 256 -7.47 19.66 11.01
CA ARG A 256 -7.58 20.25 12.35
C ARG A 256 -8.37 21.55 12.30
N LEU A 257 -9.00 21.87 13.41
CA LEU A 257 -9.68 23.15 13.61
C LEU A 257 -9.72 23.50 15.10
N LYS A 258 -10.04 24.75 15.41
CA LYS A 258 -10.47 25.16 16.75
C LYS A 258 -11.94 25.51 16.73
N TYR A 259 -12.65 25.10 17.77
CA TYR A 259 -14.05 25.40 17.94
C TYR A 259 -14.36 25.88 19.35
N LYS A 260 -15.45 26.62 19.50
CA LYS A 260 -16.06 26.98 20.78
C LYS A 260 -17.58 26.90 20.62
N ALA A 261 -18.23 26.05 21.41
CA ALA A 261 -19.67 25.93 21.47
C ALA A 261 -20.17 26.58 22.77
N LEU A 262 -21.08 27.56 22.67
CA LEU A 262 -21.68 28.23 23.82
C LEU A 262 -23.08 27.70 24.15
N ALA A 263 -23.80 27.23 23.14
CA ALA A 263 -25.11 26.62 23.28
C ALA A 263 -25.38 25.64 22.11
N GLY A 264 -26.22 24.65 22.37
CA GLY A 264 -26.68 23.68 21.37
C GLY A 264 -25.64 22.65 20.93
N ASN A 265 -26.06 21.79 20.00
CA ASN A 265 -25.26 20.75 19.37
C ASN A 265 -24.91 21.17 17.92
N SER A 266 -23.68 20.91 17.52
CA SER A 266 -23.13 21.13 16.19
C SER A 266 -22.24 19.94 15.82
N GLY A 267 -21.60 19.99 14.65
CA GLY A 267 -20.73 18.91 14.21
C GLY A 267 -19.84 19.30 13.05
N VAL A 268 -18.67 18.67 13.00
CA VAL A 268 -17.78 18.65 11.84
C VAL A 268 -18.06 17.38 11.07
N TYR A 269 -18.83 17.51 9.99
CA TYR A 269 -19.14 16.44 9.07
C TYR A 269 -18.01 16.19 8.10
N PHE A 270 -17.80 14.93 7.74
CA PHE A 270 -16.80 14.52 6.77
C PHE A 270 -17.22 13.24 6.06
N ARG A 271 -16.65 13.02 4.86
CA ARG A 271 -17.09 11.97 3.93
C ARG A 271 -18.63 11.96 3.78
N THR A 272 -19.20 13.18 3.74
CA THR A 272 -20.65 13.40 3.75
C THR A 272 -21.19 13.73 2.35
N ASP A 273 -22.45 13.41 2.11
CA ASP A 273 -23.21 13.78 0.91
C ASP A 273 -24.48 14.53 1.31
N LYS A 274 -25.01 15.36 0.40
CA LYS A 274 -26.32 15.98 0.58
C LYS A 274 -27.42 14.92 0.51
N GLY A 275 -28.38 14.98 1.43
CA GLY A 275 -29.53 14.07 1.47
C GLY A 275 -29.95 13.72 2.90
N GLY A 276 -31.00 12.90 3.06
CA GLY A 276 -31.48 12.48 4.37
C GLY A 276 -32.25 13.57 5.14
N GLY A 277 -32.76 13.20 6.32
CA GLY A 277 -33.69 14.05 7.10
C GLY A 277 -33.07 15.33 7.67
N SER A 278 -31.76 15.36 7.92
CA SER A 278 -31.03 16.57 8.34
C SER A 278 -30.48 17.37 7.17
N GLY A 279 -30.59 16.88 5.93
CA GLY A 279 -30.03 17.49 4.73
C GLY A 279 -28.62 17.00 4.35
N VAL A 280 -27.94 16.26 5.22
CA VAL A 280 -26.68 15.54 4.90
C VAL A 280 -26.67 14.11 5.45
N VAL A 281 -25.85 13.24 4.85
CA VAL A 281 -25.60 11.85 5.30
C VAL A 281 -24.09 11.55 5.26
N GLY A 282 -23.53 11.03 6.35
CA GLY A 282 -22.10 10.79 6.48
C GLY A 282 -21.62 10.81 7.93
N PHE A 283 -20.30 10.85 8.12
CA PHE A 283 -19.73 10.92 9.46
C PHE A 283 -19.77 12.34 10.01
N GLN A 284 -19.92 12.44 11.33
CA GLN A 284 -19.90 13.65 12.13
C GLN A 284 -18.95 13.43 13.32
N ALA A 285 -17.94 14.29 13.45
CA ALA A 285 -17.26 14.51 14.71
C ALA A 285 -18.06 15.55 15.51
N GLU A 286 -18.51 15.16 16.70
CA GLU A 286 -19.45 15.94 17.49
C GLU A 286 -18.83 17.20 18.07
N VAL A 287 -19.53 18.33 17.87
CA VAL A 287 -19.22 19.63 18.47
C VAL A 287 -20.39 19.99 19.39
N ASP A 288 -20.26 19.64 20.65
CA ASP A 288 -21.32 19.87 21.64
C ASP A 288 -20.82 20.84 22.72
N ALA A 289 -21.71 21.67 23.27
CA ALA A 289 -21.41 22.51 24.43
C ALA A 289 -21.30 21.70 25.75
N THR A 290 -21.70 20.43 25.72
CA THR A 290 -21.92 19.55 26.87
C THR A 290 -21.28 18.16 26.68
N LYS A 291 -22.04 17.08 26.89
CA LYS A 291 -21.55 15.72 27.19
C LYS A 291 -21.00 14.93 26.01
N ASP A 292 -21.39 15.30 24.79
CA ASP A 292 -21.16 14.48 23.59
C ASP A 292 -19.96 14.96 22.74
N ALA A 293 -19.21 15.98 23.19
CA ALA A 293 -18.10 16.55 22.45
C ALA A 293 -16.98 15.53 22.16
N GLY A 294 -16.56 15.45 20.90
CA GLY A 294 -15.54 14.50 20.41
C GLY A 294 -16.07 13.12 20.03
N GLY A 295 -17.38 12.89 20.17
CA GLY A 295 -18.02 11.66 19.67
C GLY A 295 -17.93 11.50 18.16
N LEU A 296 -18.08 10.27 17.69
CA LEU A 296 -18.21 9.93 16.27
C LEU A 296 -19.61 9.38 16.00
N TYR A 297 -20.35 10.10 15.17
CA TYR A 297 -21.71 9.76 14.75
C TYR A 297 -21.75 9.55 13.22
N GLU A 298 -22.67 8.72 12.75
CA GLU A 298 -22.95 8.52 11.33
C GLU A 298 -24.41 8.83 11.01
N THR A 299 -24.63 10.03 10.47
CA THR A 299 -25.93 10.55 10.09
C THR A 299 -26.46 9.85 8.85
N GLY A 300 -27.70 9.35 8.95
CA GLY A 300 -28.29 8.49 7.91
C GLY A 300 -27.68 7.09 7.85
N GLY A 301 -26.86 6.71 8.83
CA GLY A 301 -26.25 5.39 8.96
C GLY A 301 -26.44 4.84 10.37
N ARG A 302 -25.33 4.42 11.01
CA ARG A 302 -25.34 3.69 12.30
C ARG A 302 -25.74 4.52 13.53
N ALA A 303 -25.93 5.84 13.39
CA ALA A 303 -26.00 6.75 14.52
C ALA A 303 -24.68 6.76 15.31
N TRP A 304 -24.67 6.55 16.63
CA TRP A 304 -23.43 6.53 17.42
C TRP A 304 -22.49 5.41 16.97
N VAL A 305 -21.38 5.78 16.32
CA VAL A 305 -20.31 4.87 15.96
C VAL A 305 -19.36 4.70 17.15
N VAL A 306 -19.00 5.82 17.77
CA VAL A 306 -18.30 5.86 19.06
C VAL A 306 -18.90 6.99 19.88
N GLN A 307 -19.64 6.65 20.93
CA GLN A 307 -20.17 7.63 21.87
C GLN A 307 -19.11 7.92 22.96
N PRO A 308 -18.79 9.19 23.24
CA PRO A 308 -17.84 9.53 24.28
C PRO A 308 -18.44 9.26 25.66
N ASP A 309 -17.60 8.88 26.63
CA ASP A 309 -18.04 8.74 28.03
C ASP A 309 -18.07 10.12 28.69
N PRO A 310 -19.25 10.62 29.10
CA PRO A 310 -19.37 11.94 29.73
C PRO A 310 -18.51 12.08 30.99
N LYS A 311 -18.18 10.98 31.68
CA LYS A 311 -17.30 11.00 32.85
C LYS A 311 -15.87 11.37 32.51
N ASN A 312 -15.44 11.15 31.27
CA ASN A 312 -14.09 11.46 30.80
C ASN A 312 -13.98 12.85 30.16
N LEU A 313 -15.10 13.52 29.89
CA LEU A 313 -15.14 14.81 29.20
C LEU A 313 -14.21 15.85 29.83
N HIS A 314 -14.22 15.96 31.16
CA HIS A 314 -13.38 16.92 31.91
C HIS A 314 -11.87 16.74 31.70
N LYS A 315 -11.43 15.58 31.17
CA LYS A 315 -10.01 15.30 30.90
C LYS A 315 -9.51 16.02 29.66
N TYR A 316 -10.39 16.26 28.69
CA TYR A 316 -9.99 16.71 27.36
C TYR A 316 -10.81 17.86 26.81
N PHE A 317 -11.97 18.19 27.36
CA PHE A 317 -12.84 19.24 26.85
C PHE A 317 -12.94 20.43 27.81
N LYS A 318 -12.89 21.63 27.26
CA LYS A 318 -13.02 22.90 27.98
C LYS A 318 -14.37 23.52 27.68
N THR A 319 -15.31 23.41 28.61
CA THR A 319 -16.66 23.97 28.48
C THR A 319 -16.61 25.49 28.28
N ASN A 320 -17.40 26.00 27.32
CA ASN A 320 -17.51 27.43 26.97
C ASN A 320 -16.21 28.11 26.53
N ASP A 321 -15.16 27.34 26.22
CA ASP A 321 -13.86 27.85 25.78
C ASP A 321 -13.42 27.19 24.48
N TRP A 322 -12.30 27.65 23.92
CA TRP A 322 -11.72 27.12 22.70
C TRP A 322 -11.12 25.73 22.92
N ASN A 323 -11.55 24.80 22.07
CA ASN A 323 -11.08 23.43 21.97
C ASN A 323 -10.45 23.21 20.59
N SER A 324 -9.34 22.48 20.52
CA SER A 324 -8.86 21.95 19.24
C SER A 324 -9.52 20.62 18.95
N MET A 325 -9.79 20.37 17.67
CA MET A 325 -10.25 19.08 17.15
C MET A 325 -9.36 18.70 15.97
N THR A 326 -9.00 17.42 15.91
CA THR A 326 -8.43 16.79 14.72
C THR A 326 -9.35 15.67 14.27
N VAL A 327 -9.62 15.62 12.97
CA VAL A 327 -10.29 14.50 12.30
C VAL A 327 -9.34 13.91 11.28
N SER A 328 -8.97 12.64 11.48
CA SER A 328 -8.17 11.85 10.54
C SER A 328 -9.04 10.76 9.93
N ALA A 329 -9.12 10.70 8.61
CA ALA A 329 -9.79 9.63 7.89
C ALA A 329 -8.91 9.17 6.73
N HIS A 330 -8.39 7.95 6.81
CA HIS A 330 -7.52 7.37 5.78
C HIS A 330 -7.89 5.92 5.52
N GLY A 331 -8.29 5.61 4.30
CA GLY A 331 -8.88 4.32 3.94
C GLY A 331 -10.06 4.00 4.86
N SER A 332 -9.95 2.91 5.60
CA SER A 332 -10.94 2.41 6.55
C SER A 332 -10.72 2.85 8.00
N ARG A 333 -9.71 3.68 8.29
CA ARG A 333 -9.42 4.15 9.65
C ARG A 333 -9.89 5.57 9.84
N ILE A 334 -10.62 5.81 10.92
CA ILE A 334 -11.13 7.12 11.33
C ILE A 334 -10.70 7.37 12.77
N ALA A 335 -10.17 8.55 13.06
CA ALA A 335 -9.82 8.99 14.40
C ALA A 335 -10.26 10.43 14.63
N VAL A 336 -10.77 10.70 15.84
CA VAL A 336 -11.12 12.04 16.32
C VAL A 336 -10.37 12.31 17.62
N ASP A 337 -9.62 13.40 17.62
CA ASP A 337 -8.88 13.88 18.78
C ASP A 337 -9.41 15.25 19.22
N VAL A 338 -9.60 15.46 20.52
CA VAL A 338 -9.98 16.76 21.11
C VAL A 338 -8.93 17.19 22.12
N ASN A 339 -8.37 18.39 21.96
CA ASN A 339 -7.24 18.89 22.75
C ASN A 339 -6.08 17.87 22.91
N GLY A 340 -5.82 17.09 21.85
CA GLY A 340 -4.77 16.06 21.82
C GLY A 340 -5.16 14.71 22.40
N PHE A 341 -6.36 14.54 22.95
CA PHE A 341 -6.85 13.25 23.46
C PHE A 341 -7.68 12.52 22.42
N ARG A 342 -7.42 11.23 22.22
CA ARG A 342 -8.24 10.35 21.39
C ARG A 342 -9.62 10.17 22.00
N THR A 343 -10.65 10.64 21.31
CA THR A 343 -12.06 10.61 21.76
C THR A 343 -12.89 9.59 21.00
N ALA A 344 -12.58 9.34 19.73
CA ALA A 344 -13.16 8.27 18.95
C ALA A 344 -12.14 7.65 18.00
N GLU A 345 -12.19 6.33 17.83
CA GLU A 345 -11.42 5.62 16.81
C GLU A 345 -12.23 4.46 16.24
N VAL A 346 -12.15 4.30 14.92
CA VAL A 346 -12.64 3.13 14.21
C VAL A 346 -11.53 2.62 13.31
N ILE A 347 -11.24 1.34 13.41
CA ILE A 347 -10.28 0.64 12.56
C ILE A 347 -11.08 -0.32 11.67
N ASN A 348 -10.73 -0.39 10.39
CA ASN A 348 -11.39 -1.26 9.40
C ASN A 348 -12.87 -0.96 9.17
N ASP A 349 -13.27 0.31 9.25
CA ASP A 349 -14.62 0.73 8.88
C ASP A 349 -14.92 0.33 7.41
N PRO A 350 -15.99 -0.42 7.12
CA PRO A 350 -16.27 -0.92 5.77
C PRO A 350 -17.00 0.11 4.88
N SER A 351 -17.33 1.29 5.42
CA SER A 351 -18.23 2.23 4.79
C SER A 351 -17.51 3.27 3.91
N ARG A 352 -18.07 4.48 3.85
CA ARG A 352 -17.72 5.58 2.94
C ARG A 352 -16.22 5.91 2.99
N ARG A 353 -15.66 6.16 1.81
CA ARG A 353 -14.26 6.56 1.62
C ARG A 353 -14.10 8.02 1.20
N GLU A 354 -15.12 8.63 0.63
CA GLU A 354 -15.04 9.97 0.07
C GLU A 354 -16.33 10.74 0.36
N GLY A 355 -16.21 12.06 0.49
CA GLY A 355 -17.34 12.98 0.49
C GLY A 355 -16.91 14.40 0.83
N HIS A 356 -17.87 15.26 1.09
CA HIS A 356 -17.64 16.65 1.47
C HIS A 356 -17.26 16.77 2.95
N PHE A 357 -16.73 17.94 3.32
CA PHE A 357 -16.81 18.42 4.71
C PHE A 357 -18.09 19.24 4.87
N ALA A 358 -18.67 19.25 6.06
CA ALA A 358 -19.68 20.24 6.40
C ALA A 358 -19.63 20.66 7.88
N PHE A 359 -20.16 21.82 8.20
CA PHE A 359 -20.43 22.25 9.57
C PHE A 359 -21.94 22.30 9.80
N GLN A 360 -22.41 21.89 10.97
CA GLN A 360 -23.83 21.79 11.28
C GLN A 360 -24.33 22.90 12.20
N LEU A 361 -25.54 23.37 11.92
CA LEU A 361 -26.44 24.03 12.87
C LEU A 361 -27.61 23.09 13.14
N HIS A 362 -27.66 22.51 14.34
CA HIS A 362 -28.71 21.56 14.69
C HIS A 362 -30.07 22.27 14.77
N GLY A 363 -31.08 21.72 14.10
CA GLY A 363 -32.43 22.28 14.12
C GLY A 363 -33.09 22.19 15.49
N SER A 364 -34.01 23.10 15.79
CA SER A 364 -34.80 23.16 17.02
C SER A 364 -33.99 23.35 18.32
N GLN A 365 -32.81 23.97 18.23
CA GLN A 365 -31.99 24.31 19.39
C GLN A 365 -31.51 25.76 19.31
N ASP A 366 -31.46 26.44 20.46
CA ASP A 366 -30.65 27.66 20.55
C ASP A 366 -29.19 27.23 20.48
N LEU A 367 -28.53 27.66 19.41
CA LEU A 367 -27.19 27.23 19.07
C LEU A 367 -26.32 28.45 18.80
N GLU A 368 -25.13 28.44 19.39
CA GLU A 368 -24.09 29.41 19.08
C GLU A 368 -22.72 28.73 19.09
N VAL A 369 -22.11 28.65 17.91
CA VAL A 369 -20.86 27.94 17.68
C VAL A 369 -19.89 28.78 16.86
N TYR A 370 -18.60 28.64 17.18
CA TYR A 370 -17.51 29.36 16.55
C TYR A 370 -16.47 28.36 16.05
N PHE A 371 -15.95 28.59 14.85
CA PHE A 371 -14.85 27.84 14.26
C PHE A 371 -13.75 28.77 13.75
N LYS A 372 -12.49 28.36 13.89
CA LYS A 372 -11.32 29.03 13.29
C LYS A 372 -10.16 28.06 13.11
N ASP A 373 -9.09 28.52 12.49
CA ASP A 373 -7.87 27.74 12.25
C ASP A 373 -8.19 26.39 11.56
N ILE A 374 -9.12 26.41 10.59
CA ILE A 374 -9.59 25.21 9.87
C ILE A 374 -8.56 24.87 8.79
N GLU A 375 -7.76 23.83 9.04
CA GLU A 375 -6.59 23.50 8.24
C GLU A 375 -6.55 22.02 7.89
N ILE A 376 -6.05 21.71 6.70
CA ILE A 376 -5.80 20.36 6.23
C ILE A 376 -4.29 20.10 6.14
N LEU A 377 -3.85 18.91 6.54
CA LEU A 377 -2.44 18.52 6.45
C LEU A 377 -2.08 18.17 5.01
N SER A 378 -1.28 19.00 4.35
CA SER A 378 -0.86 18.77 2.97
C SER A 378 0.23 17.71 2.86
N ALA A 379 0.44 17.19 1.65
CA ALA A 379 1.61 16.35 1.38
C ALA A 379 2.89 17.19 1.44
N PRO A 380 4.06 16.59 1.71
CA PRO A 380 5.29 17.36 1.81
C PRO A 380 5.56 18.21 0.57
N ASP A 381 6.00 19.46 0.77
CA ASP A 381 6.46 20.33 -0.31
C ASP A 381 7.62 19.66 -1.05
N GLN A 382 7.34 19.09 -2.21
CA GLN A 382 8.40 18.81 -3.16
C GLN A 382 8.83 20.15 -3.72
N LYS A 383 10.09 20.56 -3.46
CA LYS A 383 10.73 21.71 -4.16
C LYS A 383 10.25 21.72 -5.61
N PRO A 384 9.87 22.87 -6.19
CA PRO A 384 9.35 22.96 -7.55
C PRO A 384 10.45 22.64 -8.56
N SER A 385 10.79 21.37 -8.66
CA SER A 385 11.26 20.73 -9.87
C SER A 385 10.03 20.70 -10.76
N ALA A 386 10.10 21.35 -11.93
CA ALA A 386 9.03 21.41 -12.92
C ALA A 386 8.18 20.13 -12.88
N LYS A 387 6.88 20.24 -12.57
CA LYS A 387 5.93 19.12 -12.39
C LYS A 387 6.13 18.07 -13.50
N LYS A 388 7.00 17.09 -13.27
CA LYS A 388 6.90 15.79 -13.91
C LYS A 388 5.83 15.09 -13.10
N ILE A 389 4.60 15.09 -13.62
CA ILE A 389 3.53 14.23 -13.12
C ILE A 389 4.15 12.84 -12.98
N LYS A 390 4.29 12.35 -11.74
CA LYS A 390 4.77 10.99 -11.53
C LYS A 390 3.79 10.08 -12.26
N PRO A 391 4.29 9.16 -13.11
CA PRO A 391 3.42 8.27 -13.84
C PRO A 391 2.66 7.38 -12.84
N SER A 392 1.39 7.10 -13.12
CA SER A 392 0.60 6.16 -12.30
C SER A 392 1.18 4.75 -12.36
N VAL A 393 1.90 4.42 -13.44
CA VAL A 393 2.71 3.21 -13.54
C VAL A 393 4.18 3.58 -13.70
N GLN A 394 4.99 3.25 -12.70
CA GLN A 394 6.43 3.42 -12.73
C GLN A 394 7.10 2.08 -12.96
N ILE A 395 7.95 2.00 -13.98
CA ILE A 395 8.81 0.84 -14.25
C ILE A 395 10.26 1.27 -14.02
N THR A 396 10.99 0.50 -13.23
CA THR A 396 12.37 0.79 -12.85
C THR A 396 13.24 -0.41 -13.15
N GLU A 397 14.31 -0.18 -13.90
CA GLU A 397 15.33 -1.20 -14.16
C GLU A 397 16.15 -1.47 -12.89
N GLN A 398 16.39 -2.76 -12.62
CA GLN A 398 17.28 -3.25 -11.57
C GLN A 398 18.15 -4.37 -12.16
N PRO A 399 19.26 -4.76 -11.49
CA PRO A 399 20.00 -5.95 -11.89
C PRO A 399 19.06 -7.16 -12.02
N GLU A 400 19.04 -7.76 -13.21
CA GLU A 400 18.29 -8.99 -13.52
C GLU A 400 16.76 -8.93 -13.44
N LYS A 401 16.17 -7.76 -13.15
CA LYS A 401 14.72 -7.59 -13.05
C LYS A 401 14.24 -6.16 -13.33
N LEU A 402 12.96 -6.02 -13.67
CA LEU A 402 12.27 -4.72 -13.69
C LEU A 402 11.29 -4.66 -12.52
N ARG A 403 11.32 -3.59 -11.74
CA ARG A 403 10.32 -3.33 -10.70
C ARG A 403 9.17 -2.51 -11.29
N VAL A 404 7.94 -2.94 -11.05
CA VAL A 404 6.72 -2.27 -11.53
C VAL A 404 5.90 -1.80 -10.33
N GLU A 405 5.64 -0.50 -10.26
CA GLU A 405 4.86 0.13 -9.21
C GLU A 405 3.63 0.82 -9.80
N LEU A 406 2.49 0.66 -9.13
CA LEU A 406 1.24 1.36 -9.38
C LEU A 406 1.03 2.38 -8.26
N ASP A 407 0.91 3.66 -8.62
CA ASP A 407 0.80 4.79 -7.69
C ASP A 407 1.86 4.78 -6.56
N GLY A 408 3.08 4.36 -6.92
CA GLY A 408 4.22 4.29 -5.99
C GLY A 408 4.20 3.10 -5.04
N VAL A 409 3.32 2.12 -5.26
CA VAL A 409 3.25 0.87 -4.50
C VAL A 409 3.60 -0.31 -5.41
N LEU A 410 4.35 -1.28 -4.90
CA LEU A 410 4.76 -2.47 -5.66
C LEU A 410 3.56 -3.22 -6.22
N PHE A 411 3.50 -3.37 -7.54
CA PHE A 411 2.57 -4.26 -8.22
C PHE A 411 3.22 -5.61 -8.50
N THR A 412 4.36 -5.62 -9.19
CA THR A 412 5.11 -6.85 -9.49
C THR A 412 6.57 -6.54 -9.81
N GLU A 413 7.39 -7.59 -9.88
CA GLU A 413 8.72 -7.52 -10.52
C GLU A 413 8.78 -8.49 -11.71
N TYR A 414 9.36 -8.06 -12.83
CA TYR A 414 9.66 -8.86 -14.01
C TYR A 414 11.09 -9.38 -13.90
N HIS A 415 11.26 -10.62 -13.47
CA HIS A 415 12.56 -11.29 -13.33
C HIS A 415 12.97 -11.88 -14.67
N PHE A 416 14.20 -11.62 -15.11
CA PHE A 416 14.69 -12.06 -16.42
C PHE A 416 16.14 -12.58 -16.44
N GLY A 417 16.92 -12.34 -15.37
CA GLY A 417 18.30 -12.83 -15.25
C GLY A 417 18.38 -14.25 -14.71
N SER A 418 18.60 -14.42 -13.40
CA SER A 418 18.79 -15.71 -12.71
C SER A 418 17.53 -16.59 -12.58
N VAL A 419 16.74 -16.70 -13.64
CA VAL A 419 15.51 -17.50 -13.71
C VAL A 419 15.52 -18.38 -14.97
N PRO A 420 14.89 -19.57 -14.95
CA PRO A 420 14.87 -20.48 -16.10
C PRO A 420 14.01 -19.95 -17.27
N ARG A 421 13.15 -18.97 -16.98
CA ARG A 421 12.34 -18.20 -17.93
C ARG A 421 11.97 -16.86 -17.31
N PRO A 422 11.64 -15.82 -18.10
CA PRO A 422 11.13 -14.59 -17.53
C PRO A 422 9.79 -14.83 -16.81
N VAL A 423 9.69 -14.32 -15.58
CA VAL A 423 8.52 -14.49 -14.71
C VAL A 423 8.16 -13.19 -14.00
N LEU A 424 6.90 -13.04 -13.65
CA LEU A 424 6.39 -11.97 -12.79
C LEU A 424 6.19 -12.50 -11.36
N TYR A 425 6.90 -11.93 -10.39
CA TYR A 425 6.78 -12.29 -8.97
C TYR A 425 7.37 -11.22 -8.04
N PRO A 426 6.80 -11.00 -6.84
CA PRO A 426 5.43 -11.36 -6.46
C PRO A 426 4.42 -10.54 -7.28
N VAL A 427 3.18 -10.98 -7.40
CA VAL A 427 2.09 -10.16 -7.98
C VAL A 427 1.13 -9.74 -6.89
N PHE A 428 0.96 -8.43 -6.70
CA PHE A 428 0.07 -7.85 -5.69
C PHE A 428 -1.22 -7.33 -6.30
N GLY A 429 -2.37 -7.75 -5.75
CA GLY A 429 -3.69 -7.28 -6.14
C GLY A 429 -4.13 -6.02 -5.38
N PRO A 430 -5.42 -5.64 -5.48
CA PRO A 430 -6.03 -4.62 -4.63
C PRO A 430 -5.80 -4.88 -3.14
N GLY A 431 -5.85 -3.83 -2.32
CA GLY A 431 -5.53 -3.94 -0.88
C GLY A 431 -4.07 -4.34 -0.56
N GLN A 432 -3.20 -4.39 -1.57
CA GLN A 432 -1.80 -4.82 -1.46
C GLN A 432 -1.63 -6.25 -0.93
N VAL A 433 -2.57 -7.14 -1.26
CA VAL A 433 -2.49 -8.56 -0.92
C VAL A 433 -1.72 -9.35 -2.00
N SER A 434 -0.95 -10.36 -1.61
CA SER A 434 -0.20 -11.18 -2.57
C SER A 434 -1.12 -12.17 -3.28
N MET A 435 -1.22 -12.08 -4.60
CA MET A 435 -2.06 -12.93 -5.45
C MET A 435 -1.33 -14.21 -5.89
N THR A 436 0.00 -14.22 -5.80
CA THR A 436 0.85 -15.39 -6.06
C THR A 436 1.38 -15.96 -4.77
N ARG A 437 1.57 -17.29 -4.72
CA ARG A 437 2.31 -17.92 -3.64
C ARG A 437 3.81 -17.58 -3.70
N ASP A 438 4.52 -17.81 -2.60
CA ASP A 438 5.95 -17.52 -2.47
C ASP A 438 6.85 -18.63 -3.03
N TRP A 439 6.55 -19.90 -2.77
CA TRP A 439 7.37 -21.02 -3.25
C TRP A 439 7.26 -21.18 -4.77
N PRO A 440 8.36 -21.35 -5.51
CA PRO A 440 9.76 -21.51 -5.08
C PRO A 440 10.60 -20.23 -5.22
N MET A 441 9.97 -19.07 -5.33
CA MET A 441 10.65 -17.79 -5.50
C MET A 441 11.20 -17.25 -4.18
N ARG A 442 10.52 -17.56 -3.07
CA ARG A 442 10.91 -17.22 -1.71
C ARG A 442 10.45 -18.33 -0.76
N GLU A 443 11.22 -18.57 0.30
CA GLU A 443 10.78 -19.43 1.40
C GLU A 443 9.71 -18.72 2.23
N SER A 444 8.63 -19.43 2.56
CA SER A 444 7.56 -18.94 3.43
C SER A 444 7.02 -20.08 4.29
N THR A 445 6.42 -19.74 5.44
CA THR A 445 5.71 -20.70 6.28
C THR A 445 4.27 -20.84 5.80
N GLY A 446 3.76 -22.07 5.64
CA GLY A 446 2.36 -22.30 5.30
C GLY A 446 2.08 -22.55 3.81
N GLU A 447 3.11 -22.94 3.04
CA GLU A 447 2.96 -23.36 1.64
C GLU A 447 3.53 -24.75 1.38
N GLU A 448 2.95 -25.45 0.40
CA GLU A 448 3.52 -26.69 -0.11
C GLU A 448 4.79 -26.42 -0.93
N ARG A 449 5.82 -27.26 -0.73
CA ARG A 449 7.04 -27.28 -1.54
C ARG A 449 6.90 -28.16 -2.78
N ASP A 450 5.70 -28.20 -3.36
CA ASP A 450 5.39 -28.94 -4.57
C ASP A 450 5.68 -28.10 -5.82
N HIS A 451 5.74 -28.76 -6.99
CA HIS A 451 5.86 -28.12 -8.30
C HIS A 451 6.87 -26.95 -8.35
N PRO A 452 8.18 -27.20 -8.13
CA PRO A 452 9.21 -26.15 -8.09
C PRO A 452 9.45 -25.44 -9.43
N HIS A 453 8.68 -25.77 -10.46
CA HIS A 453 8.67 -25.11 -11.76
C HIS A 453 7.51 -24.10 -11.92
N HIS A 454 6.58 -24.03 -10.96
CA HIS A 454 5.47 -23.06 -10.97
C HIS A 454 5.93 -21.75 -10.29
N ARG A 455 6.45 -20.80 -11.08
CA ARG A 455 7.06 -19.54 -10.60
C ARG A 455 6.22 -18.31 -10.94
N GLY A 456 5.41 -17.83 -9.99
CA GLY A 456 4.68 -16.57 -10.13
C GLY A 456 3.68 -16.57 -11.29
N LEU A 457 3.80 -15.63 -12.22
CA LEU A 457 3.10 -15.61 -13.53
C LEU A 457 4.12 -15.71 -14.67
N TRP A 458 3.91 -16.63 -15.60
CA TRP A 458 4.86 -16.96 -16.67
C TRP A 458 4.19 -17.38 -17.99
N PHE A 459 5.00 -17.40 -19.04
CA PHE A 459 4.63 -18.00 -20.33
C PHE A 459 5.70 -19.01 -20.79
N THR A 460 5.27 -20.22 -21.11
CA THR A 460 6.12 -21.33 -21.57
C THR A 460 5.29 -22.42 -22.27
N HIS A 461 5.86 -23.58 -22.62
CA HIS A 461 5.08 -24.72 -23.10
C HIS A 461 5.81 -26.06 -22.90
N GLY A 462 5.07 -27.16 -22.76
CA GLY A 462 5.64 -28.49 -22.48
C GLY A 462 6.35 -29.18 -23.64
N ASN A 463 6.13 -28.73 -24.89
CA ASN A 463 6.82 -29.28 -26.06
C ASN A 463 6.90 -28.25 -27.19
N VAL A 464 8.11 -27.83 -27.55
CA VAL A 464 8.36 -26.98 -28.72
C VAL A 464 9.46 -27.61 -29.56
N ASN A 465 9.12 -28.07 -30.77
CA ASN A 465 10.00 -28.87 -31.63
C ASN A 465 10.65 -30.08 -30.92
N GLY A 466 9.90 -30.74 -30.04
CA GLY A 466 10.35 -31.91 -29.28
C GLY A 466 11.09 -31.59 -27.98
N VAL A 467 11.24 -30.31 -27.63
CA VAL A 467 11.94 -29.86 -26.40
C VAL A 467 10.92 -29.41 -25.36
N ASP A 468 11.04 -29.92 -24.13
CA ASP A 468 10.24 -29.48 -22.99
C ASP A 468 10.82 -28.18 -22.42
N PHE A 469 10.01 -27.13 -22.39
CA PHE A 469 10.31 -25.85 -21.74
C PHE A 469 9.48 -25.62 -20.49
N TRP A 470 8.52 -26.48 -20.13
CA TRP A 470 7.71 -26.41 -18.92
C TRP A 470 8.54 -26.75 -17.69
N SER A 471 9.28 -27.85 -17.75
CA SER A 471 10.14 -28.34 -16.67
C SER A 471 11.40 -27.47 -16.48
N GLU A 472 12.06 -27.60 -15.32
CA GLU A 472 13.26 -26.80 -14.97
C GLU A 472 14.54 -27.62 -14.70
N GLN A 473 14.48 -28.95 -14.86
CA GLN A 473 15.66 -29.81 -14.69
C GLN A 473 16.69 -29.61 -15.81
N LYS A 474 17.94 -30.02 -15.57
CA LYS A 474 19.09 -29.73 -16.45
C LYS A 474 18.93 -30.23 -17.89
N GLN A 475 18.14 -31.27 -18.12
CA GLN A 475 17.90 -31.87 -19.45
C GLN A 475 16.82 -31.14 -20.27
N PHE A 476 16.16 -30.14 -19.70
CA PHE A 476 15.08 -29.40 -20.35
C PHE A 476 15.53 -28.04 -20.87
N GLY A 477 14.74 -27.45 -21.77
CA GLY A 477 15.02 -26.15 -22.37
C GLY A 477 14.79 -24.99 -21.40
N LYS A 478 15.36 -23.83 -21.75
CA LYS A 478 15.20 -22.57 -21.02
C LYS A 478 14.76 -21.45 -21.95
N ILE A 479 14.05 -20.48 -21.40
CA ILE A 479 13.70 -19.25 -22.12
C ILE A 479 14.60 -18.15 -21.57
N VAL A 480 15.54 -17.68 -22.37
CA VAL A 480 16.52 -16.69 -21.95
C VAL A 480 16.09 -15.33 -22.49
N HIS A 481 16.03 -14.33 -21.61
CA HIS A 481 15.82 -12.96 -22.04
C HIS A 481 16.96 -12.49 -22.93
N ASP A 482 16.63 -11.93 -24.10
CA ASP A 482 17.64 -11.40 -25.03
C ASP A 482 17.82 -9.89 -24.82
N LYS A 483 16.73 -9.13 -24.94
CA LYS A 483 16.73 -7.68 -24.76
C LYS A 483 15.33 -7.12 -24.50
N PHE A 484 15.28 -5.95 -23.88
CA PHE A 484 14.11 -5.09 -23.93
C PHE A 484 14.13 -4.25 -25.22
N THR A 485 12.98 -4.19 -25.91
CA THR A 485 12.79 -3.30 -27.06
C THR A 485 12.06 -2.01 -26.67
N LYS A 486 11.35 -2.02 -25.54
CA LYS A 486 10.73 -0.84 -24.95
C LYS A 486 10.49 -1.04 -23.46
N ILE A 487 10.81 -0.02 -22.67
CA ILE A 487 10.35 0.14 -21.29
C ILE A 487 9.78 1.56 -21.21
N SER A 488 8.53 1.70 -20.80
CA SER A 488 7.94 3.03 -20.62
C SER A 488 7.02 3.09 -19.41
N SER A 489 7.29 4.06 -18.54
CA SER A 489 6.38 4.46 -17.46
C SER A 489 5.35 5.48 -17.98
N GLY A 490 4.18 5.56 -17.37
CA GLY A 490 3.12 6.47 -17.82
C GLY A 490 1.80 6.28 -17.09
N LYS A 491 0.69 6.70 -17.74
CA LYS A 491 -0.66 6.28 -17.32
C LYS A 491 -0.85 4.77 -17.45
N GLU A 492 -0.21 4.21 -18.47
CA GLU A 492 -0.01 2.79 -18.71
C GLU A 492 1.51 2.55 -18.71
N GLY A 493 1.95 1.49 -18.03
CA GLY A 493 3.33 1.00 -18.11
C GLY A 493 3.46 -0.03 -19.22
N VAL A 494 4.53 0.02 -20.01
CA VAL A 494 4.77 -0.94 -21.10
C VAL A 494 6.14 -1.56 -20.96
N ILE A 495 6.20 -2.89 -21.04
CA ILE A 495 7.44 -3.67 -21.14
C ILE A 495 7.36 -4.49 -22.43
N GLN A 496 8.28 -4.26 -23.37
CA GLN A 496 8.45 -5.08 -24.56
C GLN A 496 9.80 -5.78 -24.52
N SER A 497 9.80 -7.09 -24.75
CA SER A 497 11.02 -7.92 -24.73
C SER A 497 11.07 -8.90 -25.89
N GLU A 498 12.29 -9.31 -26.23
CA GLU A 498 12.57 -10.46 -27.08
C GLU A 498 13.26 -11.53 -26.24
N ASN A 499 12.89 -12.80 -26.43
CA ASN A 499 13.42 -13.92 -25.66
C ASN A 499 13.79 -15.09 -26.59
N LYS A 500 14.81 -15.86 -26.20
CA LYS A 500 15.35 -17.01 -26.92
C LYS A 500 14.93 -18.31 -26.22
N TRP A 501 14.39 -19.25 -26.97
CA TRP A 501 14.05 -20.58 -26.46
C TRP A 501 15.18 -21.55 -26.82
N ILE A 502 15.96 -21.97 -25.83
CA ILE A 502 17.19 -22.74 -26.01
C ILE A 502 17.03 -24.13 -25.39
N SER A 503 17.35 -25.20 -26.13
CA SER A 503 17.38 -26.57 -25.60
C SER A 503 18.56 -26.81 -24.65
N ALA A 504 18.55 -27.94 -23.93
CA ALA A 504 19.57 -28.26 -22.95
C ALA A 504 21.00 -28.38 -23.53
N ASP A 505 21.13 -28.73 -24.81
CA ASP A 505 22.39 -28.81 -25.56
C ASP A 505 22.83 -27.45 -26.15
N GLY A 506 22.09 -26.37 -25.89
CA GLY A 506 22.42 -25.02 -26.34
C GLY A 506 21.88 -24.63 -27.72
N LYS A 507 21.12 -25.52 -28.39
CA LYS A 507 20.50 -25.18 -29.68
C LYS A 507 19.35 -24.19 -29.50
N LEU A 508 19.34 -23.14 -30.32
CA LEU A 508 18.23 -22.21 -30.41
C LEU A 508 17.07 -22.85 -31.17
N ILE A 509 15.89 -22.87 -30.56
CA ILE A 509 14.67 -23.49 -31.12
C ILE A 509 13.79 -22.44 -31.78
N CYS A 510 13.53 -21.33 -31.08
CA CYS A 510 12.73 -20.22 -31.59
C CYS A 510 12.98 -18.94 -30.79
N ARG A 511 12.30 -17.86 -31.17
CA ARG A 511 12.22 -16.62 -30.39
C ARG A 511 10.77 -16.29 -30.08
N ASP A 512 10.55 -15.58 -28.99
CA ASP A 512 9.29 -14.90 -28.74
C ASP A 512 9.49 -13.38 -28.59
N LYS A 513 8.44 -12.63 -28.88
CA LYS A 513 8.31 -11.21 -28.56
C LYS A 513 7.15 -11.04 -27.58
N ARG A 514 7.37 -10.34 -26.47
CA ARG A 514 6.35 -10.10 -25.44
C ARG A 514 6.05 -8.62 -25.34
N THR A 515 4.78 -8.26 -25.15
CA THR A 515 4.36 -6.91 -24.75
C THR A 515 3.47 -7.04 -23.54
N LEU A 516 3.93 -6.52 -22.41
CA LEU A 516 3.16 -6.38 -21.18
C LEU A 516 2.68 -4.94 -21.10
N ARG A 517 1.38 -4.72 -20.87
CA ARG A 517 0.82 -3.40 -20.57
C ARG A 517 0.16 -3.45 -19.20
N ILE A 518 0.57 -2.55 -18.32
CA ILE A 518 0.12 -2.50 -16.94
C ILE A 518 -0.68 -1.21 -16.76
N HIS A 519 -1.90 -1.31 -16.27
CA HIS A 519 -2.81 -0.19 -16.01
C HIS A 519 -3.88 -0.58 -14.99
N GLY A 520 -4.83 0.32 -14.72
CA GLY A 520 -5.83 0.14 -13.65
C GLY A 520 -5.19 0.35 -12.27
N THR A 521 -5.34 1.56 -11.72
CA THR A 521 -4.90 1.84 -10.35
C THR A 521 -6.04 1.59 -9.36
N GLY A 522 -5.71 1.01 -8.19
CA GLY A 522 -6.71 0.61 -7.21
C GLY A 522 -7.29 -0.77 -7.46
N ASN A 523 -8.59 -0.84 -7.78
CA ASN A 523 -9.36 -2.07 -8.02
C ASN A 523 -10.23 -1.92 -9.29
N PRO A 524 -10.05 -2.76 -10.33
CA PRO A 524 -9.04 -3.81 -10.45
C PRO A 524 -7.66 -3.28 -10.89
N ARG A 525 -6.62 -4.07 -10.62
CA ARG A 525 -5.30 -3.91 -11.26
C ARG A 525 -5.24 -4.78 -12.51
N ILE A 526 -4.69 -4.27 -13.61
CA ILE A 526 -4.78 -4.91 -14.92
C ILE A 526 -3.38 -5.14 -15.53
N LEU A 527 -3.18 -6.36 -16.06
CA LEU A 527 -2.02 -6.72 -16.86
C LEU A 527 -2.48 -7.34 -18.18
N ASP A 528 -2.22 -6.64 -19.28
CA ASP A 528 -2.29 -7.21 -20.62
C ASP A 528 -0.98 -7.87 -20.98
N PHE A 529 -1.04 -9.06 -21.56
CA PHE A 529 0.12 -9.86 -21.95
C PHE A 529 -0.07 -10.39 -23.37
N ASP A 530 0.63 -9.77 -24.33
CA ASP A 530 0.76 -10.28 -25.69
C ASP A 530 2.06 -11.07 -25.82
N VAL A 531 2.00 -12.26 -26.41
CA VAL A 531 3.17 -13.06 -26.77
C VAL A 531 3.09 -13.49 -28.23
N THR A 532 4.15 -13.22 -28.98
CA THR A 532 4.27 -13.58 -30.39
C THR A 532 5.40 -14.58 -30.56
N MET A 533 5.05 -15.83 -30.86
CA MET A 533 6.00 -16.89 -31.18
C MET A 533 6.51 -16.71 -32.61
N VAL A 534 7.82 -16.74 -32.81
CA VAL A 534 8.48 -16.54 -34.11
C VAL A 534 9.26 -17.78 -34.49
N ALA A 535 8.92 -18.38 -35.63
CA ALA A 535 9.60 -19.54 -36.21
C ALA A 535 10.95 -19.11 -36.83
N SER A 536 11.91 -18.75 -35.96
CA SER A 536 13.17 -18.10 -36.35
C SER A 536 14.25 -19.06 -36.83
N GLU A 537 14.14 -20.36 -36.56
CA GLU A 537 15.17 -21.38 -36.82
C GLU A 537 14.63 -22.53 -37.73
N GLY A 538 13.60 -22.24 -38.53
CA GLY A 538 12.86 -23.22 -39.34
C GLY A 538 11.40 -23.31 -38.91
N ASP A 539 10.70 -24.35 -39.38
CA ASP A 539 9.32 -24.61 -38.95
C ASP A 539 9.25 -24.84 -37.43
N LEU A 540 8.25 -24.24 -36.80
CA LEU A 540 8.03 -24.33 -35.37
C LEU A 540 6.73 -25.06 -35.08
N VAL A 541 6.84 -26.15 -34.33
CA VAL A 541 5.72 -26.95 -33.86
C VAL A 541 5.60 -26.77 -32.35
N ILE A 542 4.50 -26.18 -31.92
CA ILE A 542 4.10 -26.15 -30.52
C ILE A 542 3.25 -27.39 -30.30
N GLY A 543 3.80 -28.36 -29.57
CA GLY A 543 3.27 -29.72 -29.48
C GLY A 543 2.01 -29.84 -28.64
N ASP A 544 1.18 -30.82 -28.97
CA ASP A 544 -0.06 -31.14 -28.27
C ASP A 544 0.18 -31.75 -26.88
N THR A 545 0.12 -30.90 -25.84
CA THR A 545 0.29 -31.33 -24.44
C THR A 545 -0.57 -30.48 -23.50
N LYS A 546 -0.99 -31.06 -22.37
CA LYS A 546 -1.72 -30.37 -21.29
C LYS A 546 -0.91 -29.29 -20.60
N GLU A 547 0.42 -29.33 -20.62
CA GLU A 547 1.26 -28.36 -19.91
C GLU A 547 1.05 -26.96 -20.49
N GLY A 548 0.36 -26.11 -19.70
CA GLY A 548 -0.46 -25.02 -20.23
C GLY A 548 0.25 -23.67 -20.27
N SER A 549 0.15 -22.95 -21.38
CA SER A 549 1.20 -22.00 -21.73
C SER A 549 1.22 -20.70 -20.92
N MET A 550 0.11 -19.98 -20.81
CA MET A 550 0.04 -18.71 -20.07
C MET A 550 -0.50 -18.98 -18.67
N ALA A 551 0.38 -18.94 -17.67
CA ALA A 551 0.10 -19.52 -16.36
C ALA A 551 0.42 -18.57 -15.21
N ILE A 552 -0.34 -18.72 -14.12
CA ILE A 552 -0.06 -18.14 -12.81
C ILE A 552 -0.23 -19.21 -11.74
N ARG A 553 0.63 -19.17 -10.72
CA ARG A 553 0.47 -19.95 -9.49
C ARG A 553 -0.13 -19.05 -8.41
N VAL A 554 -1.42 -19.27 -8.12
CA VAL A 554 -2.16 -18.43 -7.19
C VAL A 554 -1.64 -18.59 -5.76
N ASN A 555 -1.98 -17.64 -4.88
CA ASN A 555 -1.68 -17.71 -3.46
C ASN A 555 -2.19 -19.03 -2.84
N GLU A 556 -1.39 -19.64 -1.98
CA GLU A 556 -1.70 -20.93 -1.36
C GLU A 556 -3.04 -20.94 -0.62
N SER A 557 -3.41 -19.82 0.00
CA SER A 557 -4.67 -19.67 0.72
C SER A 557 -5.91 -19.64 -0.20
N MET A 558 -5.73 -19.39 -1.50
CA MET A 558 -6.80 -19.38 -2.49
C MET A 558 -7.14 -20.76 -3.06
N ARG A 559 -6.50 -21.86 -2.66
CA ARG A 559 -6.77 -23.19 -3.26
C ARG A 559 -8.24 -23.59 -3.10
N VAL A 560 -8.85 -24.08 -4.19
CA VAL A 560 -10.20 -24.70 -4.13
C VAL A 560 -10.16 -26.00 -3.34
N LYS A 561 -9.12 -26.81 -3.55
CA LYS A 561 -8.88 -28.03 -2.79
C LYS A 561 -7.89 -27.74 -1.66
N PRO A 562 -8.34 -27.72 -0.39
CA PRO A 562 -7.46 -27.46 0.74
C PRO A 562 -6.38 -28.53 0.89
N ASN A 563 -5.25 -28.12 1.43
CA ASN A 563 -4.19 -28.97 1.96
C ASN A 563 -4.06 -28.82 3.49
N SER A 564 -2.98 -29.31 4.07
CA SER A 564 -2.72 -29.27 5.51
C SER A 564 -2.64 -27.85 6.10
N PHE A 565 -2.37 -26.82 5.29
CA PHE A 565 -2.23 -25.43 5.77
C PHE A 565 -3.53 -24.64 5.77
N ASN A 566 -4.51 -25.06 4.98
CA ASN A 566 -5.81 -24.39 4.86
C ASN A 566 -7.01 -25.32 5.08
N GLN A 567 -6.78 -26.53 5.60
CA GLN A 567 -7.85 -27.41 6.05
C GLN A 567 -8.75 -26.71 7.09
N GLY A 568 -10.06 -26.79 6.88
CA GLY A 568 -11.06 -26.15 7.75
C GLY A 568 -11.17 -24.62 7.61
N LYS A 569 -10.40 -24.00 6.69
CA LYS A 569 -10.53 -22.58 6.33
C LYS A 569 -11.46 -22.44 5.12
N LEU A 570 -11.89 -21.20 4.86
CA LEU A 570 -12.62 -20.88 3.63
C LEU A 570 -11.75 -21.26 2.42
N ALA A 571 -12.32 -22.03 1.49
CA ALA A 571 -11.65 -22.47 0.28
C ALA A 571 -11.81 -21.43 -0.85
N GLY A 572 -10.96 -21.52 -1.87
CA GLY A 572 -11.16 -20.75 -3.08
C GLY A 572 -12.29 -21.27 -3.95
N ARG A 573 -12.53 -20.53 -5.03
CA ARG A 573 -13.56 -20.76 -6.04
C ARG A 573 -12.92 -20.66 -7.42
N LEU A 574 -13.33 -21.57 -8.28
CA LEU A 574 -13.01 -21.59 -9.71
C LEU A 574 -14.30 -21.55 -10.50
N VAL A 575 -14.37 -20.67 -11.50
CA VAL A 575 -15.56 -20.51 -12.34
C VAL A 575 -15.17 -20.04 -13.74
N GLN A 576 -15.91 -20.50 -14.75
CA GLN A 576 -15.75 -20.14 -16.15
C GLN A 576 -16.96 -19.37 -16.66
N ASP A 577 -16.81 -18.70 -17.80
CA ASP A 577 -17.91 -18.03 -18.52
C ASP A 577 -19.05 -18.98 -18.92
N THR A 578 -18.73 -20.27 -19.06
CA THR A 578 -19.67 -21.37 -19.32
C THR A 578 -20.33 -21.93 -18.05
N GLU A 579 -20.16 -21.26 -16.90
CA GLU A 579 -20.67 -21.65 -15.58
C GLU A 579 -20.10 -22.96 -15.01
N VAL A 580 -19.10 -23.56 -15.67
CA VAL A 580 -18.36 -24.70 -15.11
C VAL A 580 -17.53 -24.23 -13.91
N THR A 581 -17.49 -25.03 -12.85
CA THR A 581 -16.82 -24.65 -11.59
C THR A 581 -15.88 -25.73 -11.04
N GLY A 582 -15.02 -25.35 -10.11
CA GLY A 582 -14.20 -26.28 -9.34
C GLY A 582 -13.24 -27.11 -10.23
N ALA A 583 -13.06 -28.39 -9.88
CA ALA A 583 -12.15 -29.27 -10.59
C ALA A 583 -12.59 -29.57 -12.04
N ASP A 584 -13.88 -29.43 -12.35
CA ASP A 584 -14.44 -29.73 -13.68
C ASP A 584 -14.06 -28.70 -14.74
N THR A 585 -13.48 -27.56 -14.33
CA THR A 585 -12.96 -26.52 -15.23
C THR A 585 -11.72 -26.98 -16.03
N TRP A 586 -11.03 -28.03 -15.57
CA TRP A 586 -9.85 -28.57 -16.23
C TRP A 586 -10.18 -29.09 -17.64
N GLY A 587 -9.44 -28.61 -18.64
CA GLY A 587 -9.59 -29.01 -20.03
C GLY A 587 -10.89 -28.53 -20.69
N LYS A 588 -11.64 -27.62 -20.08
CA LYS A 588 -12.84 -27.02 -20.70
C LYS A 588 -12.47 -25.80 -21.52
N ARG A 589 -13.27 -25.56 -22.57
CA ARG A 589 -13.17 -24.34 -23.39
C ARG A 589 -14.00 -23.24 -22.76
N ALA A 590 -13.38 -22.07 -22.55
CA ALA A 590 -14.02 -20.92 -21.91
C ALA A 590 -13.31 -19.64 -22.36
N ALA A 591 -14.05 -18.55 -22.55
CA ALA A 591 -13.47 -17.27 -22.98
C ALA A 591 -12.74 -16.56 -21.83
N TRP A 592 -13.16 -16.81 -20.61
CA TRP A 592 -12.47 -16.40 -19.39
C TRP A 592 -12.68 -17.43 -18.29
N THR A 593 -11.74 -17.46 -17.35
CA THR A 593 -11.84 -18.19 -16.08
C THR A 593 -11.51 -17.21 -14.95
N ASP A 594 -12.21 -17.32 -13.82
CA ASP A 594 -11.87 -16.64 -12.57
C ASP A 594 -11.44 -17.64 -11.49
N TYR A 595 -10.42 -17.24 -10.73
CA TYR A 595 -9.93 -17.92 -9.53
C TYR A 595 -9.92 -16.94 -8.36
N SER A 596 -10.90 -17.06 -7.47
CA SER A 596 -11.07 -16.21 -6.29
C SER A 596 -10.92 -16.99 -4.99
N GLY A 597 -10.55 -16.33 -3.90
CA GLY A 597 -10.37 -16.97 -2.60
C GLY A 597 -9.85 -16.04 -1.51
N PRO A 598 -9.77 -16.52 -0.26
CA PRO A 598 -9.33 -15.70 0.85
C PRO A 598 -7.81 -15.53 0.87
N VAL A 599 -7.34 -14.29 1.04
CA VAL A 599 -5.94 -13.95 1.32
C VAL A 599 -5.93 -12.91 2.45
N MET A 600 -5.27 -13.23 3.58
CA MET A 600 -5.21 -12.35 4.76
C MET A 600 -6.59 -11.83 5.24
N GLY A 601 -7.62 -12.67 5.18
CA GLY A 601 -8.99 -12.33 5.61
C GLY A 601 -9.81 -11.55 4.58
N GLN A 602 -9.26 -11.23 3.41
CA GLN A 602 -9.97 -10.58 2.31
C GLN A 602 -10.25 -11.59 1.20
N THR A 603 -11.43 -11.54 0.56
CA THR A 603 -11.68 -12.31 -0.66
C THR A 603 -11.18 -11.50 -1.85
N VAL A 604 -10.30 -12.09 -2.65
CA VAL A 604 -9.73 -11.49 -3.86
C VAL A 604 -9.72 -12.51 -4.99
N GLY A 605 -9.62 -12.04 -6.24
CA GLY A 605 -9.63 -12.92 -7.40
C GLY A 605 -8.69 -12.51 -8.52
N ILE A 606 -8.40 -13.50 -9.36
CA ILE A 606 -7.63 -13.37 -10.58
C ILE A 606 -8.52 -13.91 -11.70
N ALA A 607 -8.92 -13.05 -12.62
CA ALA A 607 -9.55 -13.48 -13.86
C ALA A 607 -8.54 -13.42 -15.01
N ILE A 608 -8.51 -14.46 -15.84
CA ILE A 608 -7.69 -14.50 -17.06
C ILE A 608 -8.64 -14.53 -18.26
N PHE A 609 -8.42 -13.62 -19.20
CA PHE A 609 -9.21 -13.47 -20.42
C PHE A 609 -8.43 -13.97 -21.62
N ASP A 610 -9.07 -14.79 -22.45
CA ASP A 610 -8.57 -15.22 -23.76
C ASP A 610 -9.17 -14.33 -24.84
N HIS A 611 -8.34 -13.57 -25.56
CA HIS A 611 -8.85 -12.63 -26.57
C HIS A 611 -9.47 -13.36 -27.77
N PRO A 612 -10.60 -12.90 -28.35
CA PRO A 612 -11.25 -13.50 -29.53
C PRO A 612 -10.42 -13.63 -30.81
N LYS A 613 -9.22 -13.03 -30.84
CA LYS A 613 -8.29 -13.05 -31.97
C LYS A 613 -7.14 -14.02 -31.76
N ASN A 614 -7.10 -14.69 -30.62
CA ASN A 614 -6.14 -15.75 -30.38
C ASN A 614 -6.46 -16.95 -31.28
N PRO A 615 -5.44 -17.62 -31.83
CA PRO A 615 -5.64 -18.92 -32.43
C PRO A 615 -6.37 -19.85 -31.46
N ARG A 616 -7.40 -20.54 -31.95
CA ARG A 616 -8.21 -21.51 -31.19
C ARG A 616 -9.03 -20.92 -30.04
N HIS A 617 -9.38 -19.63 -30.10
CA HIS A 617 -10.37 -19.06 -29.18
C HIS A 617 -11.75 -19.75 -29.27
N PRO A 618 -12.49 -19.90 -28.15
CA PRO A 618 -11.99 -19.81 -26.78
C PRO A 618 -10.99 -20.94 -26.46
N THR A 619 -9.93 -20.61 -25.75
CA THR A 619 -8.88 -21.56 -25.36
C THR A 619 -9.38 -22.64 -24.39
N TRP A 620 -8.61 -23.72 -24.23
CA TRP A 620 -8.81 -24.70 -23.15
C TRP A 620 -8.06 -24.24 -21.89
N TRP A 621 -8.51 -24.67 -20.72
CA TRP A 621 -7.91 -24.26 -19.45
C TRP A 621 -7.20 -25.41 -18.73
N HIS A 622 -5.88 -25.29 -18.56
CA HIS A 622 -5.12 -26.10 -17.61
C HIS A 622 -5.17 -25.45 -16.23
N VAL A 623 -6.38 -25.39 -15.67
CA VAL A 623 -6.62 -24.87 -14.33
C VAL A 623 -6.84 -26.03 -13.36
N ARG A 624 -6.34 -25.90 -12.13
CA ARG A 624 -6.36 -26.95 -11.11
C ARG A 624 -6.82 -26.40 -9.76
N ASP A 625 -7.60 -27.22 -9.07
CA ASP A 625 -8.11 -26.97 -7.71
C ASP A 625 -7.00 -26.75 -6.66
N TYR A 626 -5.77 -27.19 -6.93
CA TYR A 626 -4.59 -26.95 -6.09
C TYR A 626 -3.78 -25.68 -6.47
N GLY A 627 -4.31 -24.83 -7.34
CA GLY A 627 -3.81 -23.46 -7.54
C GLY A 627 -2.93 -23.22 -8.77
N LEU A 628 -2.75 -24.21 -9.66
CA LEU A 628 -2.21 -23.94 -11.00
C LEU A 628 -3.33 -23.33 -11.85
N PHE A 629 -3.09 -22.19 -12.48
CA PHE A 629 -4.09 -21.53 -13.29
C PHE A 629 -3.52 -21.08 -14.63
N ALA A 630 -3.83 -21.82 -15.70
CA ALA A 630 -3.24 -21.57 -17.01
C ALA A 630 -4.23 -21.68 -18.18
N ALA A 631 -4.12 -20.75 -19.12
CA ALA A 631 -4.71 -20.86 -20.45
C ALA A 631 -3.82 -21.70 -21.36
N ASN A 632 -4.40 -22.68 -22.06
CA ASN A 632 -3.68 -23.63 -22.91
C ASN A 632 -4.42 -23.89 -24.24
N PRO A 633 -4.01 -23.26 -25.35
CA PRO A 633 -4.62 -23.49 -26.65
C PRO A 633 -4.13 -24.76 -27.36
N PHE A 634 -3.24 -25.56 -26.74
CA PHE A 634 -2.50 -26.62 -27.43
C PHE A 634 -2.83 -28.05 -26.98
N GLY A 635 -3.49 -28.28 -25.84
CA GLY A 635 -3.66 -29.62 -25.25
C GLY A 635 -4.85 -30.44 -25.77
N VAL A 636 -5.13 -30.47 -27.08
CA VAL A 636 -6.28 -31.19 -27.65
C VAL A 636 -6.26 -32.69 -27.31
N HIS A 637 -5.12 -33.36 -27.43
CA HIS A 637 -4.95 -34.77 -27.05
C HIS A 637 -5.36 -35.02 -25.61
N ASP A 638 -4.82 -34.26 -24.68
CA ASP A 638 -5.02 -34.47 -23.25
C ASP A 638 -6.41 -34.03 -22.76
N PHE A 639 -6.96 -32.94 -23.31
CA PHE A 639 -8.24 -32.37 -22.87
C PHE A 639 -9.44 -33.04 -23.55
N GLU A 640 -9.32 -33.42 -24.82
CA GLU A 640 -10.41 -34.03 -25.60
C GLU A 640 -10.22 -35.53 -25.85
N LYS A 641 -9.15 -36.13 -25.32
CA LYS A 641 -8.79 -37.55 -25.51
C LYS A 641 -8.65 -37.93 -26.98
N LYS A 642 -8.09 -37.00 -27.78
CA LYS A 642 -7.84 -37.14 -29.22
C LYS A 642 -6.54 -37.88 -29.49
N SER A 643 -6.19 -38.11 -30.76
CA SER A 643 -4.91 -38.76 -31.07
C SER A 643 -3.74 -37.83 -30.79
N LYS A 644 -2.60 -38.38 -30.33
CA LYS A 644 -1.40 -37.59 -30.04
C LYS A 644 -0.96 -36.83 -31.30
N GLY A 645 -0.75 -35.52 -31.16
CA GLY A 645 -0.31 -34.63 -32.25
C GLY A 645 -1.46 -34.04 -33.08
N GLU A 646 -2.72 -34.43 -32.84
CA GLU A 646 -3.89 -33.83 -33.50
C GLU A 646 -4.02 -32.32 -33.17
N GLY A 647 -3.58 -31.93 -31.96
CA GLY A 647 -3.49 -30.54 -31.51
C GLY A 647 -2.17 -29.83 -31.83
N ASP A 648 -1.23 -30.41 -32.56
CA ASP A 648 0.04 -29.76 -32.88
C ASP A 648 -0.20 -28.43 -33.61
N PHE A 649 0.39 -27.36 -33.12
CA PHE A 649 0.25 -26.03 -33.71
C PHE A 649 1.51 -25.65 -34.48
N LYS A 650 1.40 -25.63 -35.81
CA LYS A 650 2.52 -25.39 -36.73
C LYS A 650 2.59 -23.93 -37.16
N ILE A 651 3.78 -23.34 -37.06
CA ILE A 651 4.12 -22.01 -37.54
C ILE A 651 5.23 -22.19 -38.59
N PRO A 652 4.96 -21.94 -39.88
CA PRO A 652 5.97 -22.10 -40.92
C PRO A 652 7.20 -21.21 -40.70
N ALA A 653 8.36 -21.63 -41.20
CA ALA A 653 9.60 -20.88 -41.13
C ALA A 653 9.43 -19.40 -41.53
N GLY A 654 9.94 -18.50 -40.69
CA GLY A 654 9.84 -17.04 -40.89
C GLY A 654 8.46 -16.44 -40.61
N LYS A 655 7.45 -17.23 -40.24
CA LYS A 655 6.13 -16.75 -39.79
C LYS A 655 6.05 -16.65 -38.27
N SER A 656 4.94 -16.09 -37.79
CA SER A 656 4.68 -15.92 -36.37
C SER A 656 3.20 -16.13 -36.03
N ALA A 657 2.93 -16.39 -34.75
CA ALA A 657 1.58 -16.44 -34.19
C ALA A 657 1.53 -15.68 -32.87
N THR A 658 0.48 -14.88 -32.67
CA THR A 658 0.31 -14.03 -31.48
C THR A 658 -0.85 -14.51 -30.63
N PHE A 659 -0.61 -14.63 -29.32
CA PHE A 659 -1.58 -14.91 -28.27
C PHE A 659 -1.66 -13.72 -27.32
N ARG A 660 -2.85 -13.39 -26.85
CA ARG A 660 -3.17 -12.17 -26.09
C ARG A 660 -4.05 -12.52 -24.90
N TYR A 661 -3.59 -12.15 -23.73
CA TYR A 661 -4.28 -12.43 -22.49
C TYR A 661 -4.42 -11.15 -21.68
N ARG A 662 -5.52 -11.02 -20.94
CA ARG A 662 -5.66 -9.99 -19.90
C ARG A 662 -5.84 -10.66 -18.56
N PHE A 663 -5.06 -10.23 -17.58
CA PHE A 663 -5.21 -10.59 -16.19
C PHE A 663 -5.92 -9.42 -15.48
N ILE A 664 -6.99 -9.73 -14.77
CA ILE A 664 -7.69 -8.82 -13.86
C ILE A 664 -7.40 -9.30 -12.44
N PHE A 665 -6.77 -8.46 -11.62
CA PHE A 665 -6.63 -8.71 -10.19
C PHE A 665 -7.65 -7.84 -9.47
N HIS A 666 -8.63 -8.46 -8.80
CA HIS A 666 -9.80 -7.78 -8.25
C HIS A 666 -10.10 -8.15 -6.80
N GLU A 667 -10.89 -7.31 -6.14
CA GLU A 667 -11.53 -7.66 -4.87
C GLU A 667 -12.78 -8.51 -5.14
N GLY A 668 -13.11 -9.38 -4.19
CA GLY A 668 -14.30 -10.23 -4.27
C GLY A 668 -14.20 -11.38 -5.26
N ASP A 669 -15.36 -11.93 -5.61
CA ASP A 669 -15.54 -13.00 -6.60
C ASP A 669 -15.86 -12.47 -8.01
N GLU A 670 -16.15 -13.38 -8.95
CA GLU A 670 -16.38 -13.06 -10.36
C GLU A 670 -17.57 -12.10 -10.57
N LYS A 671 -18.56 -12.15 -9.67
CA LYS A 671 -19.79 -11.36 -9.75
C LYS A 671 -19.54 -9.99 -9.14
N GLN A 672 -18.93 -9.94 -7.96
CA GLN A 672 -18.61 -8.68 -7.27
C GLN A 672 -17.69 -7.80 -8.11
N ALA A 673 -16.77 -8.42 -8.86
CA ALA A 673 -15.84 -7.71 -9.73
C ALA A 673 -16.38 -7.43 -11.15
N ASN A 674 -17.61 -7.86 -11.47
CA ASN A 674 -18.20 -7.71 -12.82
C ASN A 674 -17.29 -8.27 -13.93
N VAL A 675 -16.75 -9.48 -13.72
CA VAL A 675 -15.76 -10.10 -14.61
C VAL A 675 -16.29 -10.26 -16.03
N THR A 676 -17.57 -10.59 -16.17
CA THR A 676 -18.23 -10.75 -17.47
C THR A 676 -18.23 -9.45 -18.27
N GLU A 677 -18.59 -8.34 -17.63
CA GLU A 677 -18.63 -7.01 -18.22
C GLU A 677 -17.23 -6.53 -18.61
N LEU A 678 -16.24 -6.79 -17.75
CA LEU A 678 -14.83 -6.51 -18.04
C LEU A 678 -14.33 -7.29 -19.27
N TYR A 679 -14.70 -8.56 -19.39
CA TYR A 679 -14.39 -9.37 -20.58
C TYR A 679 -15.08 -8.82 -21.83
N GLN A 680 -16.36 -8.45 -21.74
CA GLN A 680 -17.09 -7.87 -22.87
C GLN A 680 -16.44 -6.58 -23.38
N SER A 681 -15.92 -5.75 -22.47
CA SER A 681 -15.13 -4.56 -22.84
C SER A 681 -13.85 -4.96 -23.57
N TYR A 682 -13.05 -5.85 -22.97
CA TYR A 682 -11.79 -6.34 -23.54
C TYR A 682 -11.95 -6.96 -24.93
N SER A 683 -12.97 -7.82 -25.10
CA SER A 683 -13.24 -8.55 -26.35
C SER A 683 -13.53 -7.63 -27.56
N LYS A 684 -13.93 -6.39 -27.29
CA LYS A 684 -14.27 -5.36 -28.29
C LYS A 684 -13.14 -4.36 -28.53
N GLU A 685 -12.05 -4.42 -27.78
CA GLU A 685 -10.95 -3.47 -27.90
C GLU A 685 -10.29 -3.54 -29.29
N LYS A 686 -10.05 -2.36 -29.86
CA LYS A 686 -9.27 -2.25 -31.10
C LYS A 686 -7.81 -2.56 -30.78
N LEU A 687 -7.33 -3.72 -31.22
CA LEU A 687 -5.91 -4.03 -31.15
C LEU A 687 -5.10 -2.94 -31.87
N SER A 688 -4.12 -2.36 -31.18
CA SER A 688 -3.12 -1.52 -31.83
C SER A 688 -2.31 -2.37 -32.81
N ALA A 689 -2.06 -1.85 -34.01
CA ALA A 689 -1.20 -2.53 -34.97
C ALA A 689 0.20 -2.65 -34.37
N ALA A 690 0.73 -3.87 -34.30
CA ALA A 690 2.15 -4.08 -34.05
C ALA A 690 2.90 -3.42 -35.21
N LYS A 691 3.49 -2.25 -34.96
CA LYS A 691 4.44 -1.62 -35.88
C LYS A 691 5.80 -2.28 -35.76
#